data_AF-A0A7C3W935-F1
#
_entry.id   AF-A0A7C3W935-F1
#
_cell.length_a   1.000
_cell.length_b   1.000
_cell.length_c   1.000
_cell.angle_alpha   90.00
_cell.angle_beta   90.00
_cell.angle_gamma   90.00
#
_symmetry.space_group_name_H-M   'P 1'
#
loop_
_entity.id
_entity.type
_entity.pdbx_description
1 polymer ?
#
loop_
_entity_poly.entity_id
_entity_poly.type
_entity_poly.pdbx_seq_one_letter_code
_entity_poly.pdbx_strand_id
1 'polypeptide(L)'
;MTKQTAFGLVVATCVAVGVGLTQWVGGEQPKTNQTKIVAEWNFDKDGDLQGWQPNAQITDTKVANGVLSFRTVGDDPILFLRAPFEIPASPWHVIEIRMRATSDGICEFFWSNTTEPPYEGFRPHKRTNFWVVGDGKWRTYRVFPFWHPEGKIIRFRFDPFGGANFEVDFIRIVELEAGRGARDEGRVTEWMVVGDARVERQKEGWFVALQSPDAFLLAPVSADADQQPFVSVQMSATTGTHATLFFASEKLYGLHSRSFPITADGRERTYTLDMVSSPEWQGRIIAIGLRPTNAVGAKVFLRSVQITEAPKRAATLQIASFALDDATPRAGVPTELVAFVRHIGGEPARNLKATLKLPTGVEILSTPHSAPCTQLEFGEELELRWKIVARKPTKGIATLTVSAENAKPVTAKLALDIPPRRLVLKSEYVPEPQPVRGKYEVGVYYFPGWKTWSQWLPILTFPERKPVLGWYREGDPEVADWHIKWAVEHGITFFAYDWYWERGARWLEHALHDGYMKARYRHLLKFCLLWANHNAPKTSSFEDCIAVTRFWIEHYFRLPEYLTVDGKPVVIIFSPNRLTEDLGSEGVRKAFEAMRQECVNHGLKGLYLVACVANAGQAQMAAKEGYDAVSAYNWPALGMKPGERWASFDSLVDAYRRNWEQIAEQSPIPLIVPISGGWDSRPWHGETALVRFGRNPKNFRRHLQDAKEFLDKFVPQGKALPIAIVEAWNEWGEGSYIEPHAEFGFGYLDAIREVFTDAPKEHLDLAPVDVGLPLKEVERLPLDKSAWEFERDDEGWANWMQMAEVQVVDGCLRGRTTGNDPAFFGPPVRLRASEYPFVVIRMRLTKLPRPSSPDPRSVKDMGQLFWRTTTIPESEATSVRFEVSIDSQWHEYRLPVHENRRWRGIIVRLRLDPCTQPDVLVEVDSIRLVR
;
A
#
# COMPACT_ATOMS: atom_id res chain seq x y z
N MET A 1 0.35 17.83 7.24
CA MET A 1 0.27 16.37 7.01
C MET A 1 1.57 15.86 6.46
N THR A 2 2.45 15.43 7.38
CA THR A 2 3.67 14.65 7.14
C THR A 2 3.44 13.66 6.03
N LYS A 3 4.38 13.54 5.08
CA LYS A 3 4.40 12.55 3.99
C LYS A 3 3.51 11.33 4.31
N GLN A 4 2.21 11.44 4.02
CA GLN A 4 1.28 10.31 3.98
C GLN A 4 1.43 9.70 2.59
N THR A 5 2.65 9.32 2.27
CA THR A 5 2.82 7.93 1.89
C THR A 5 2.36 7.13 3.10
N ALA A 6 1.24 6.44 2.94
CA ALA A 6 1.06 5.18 3.64
C ALA A 6 2.30 4.34 3.31
N PHE A 7 3.31 4.45 4.16
CA PHE A 7 4.41 3.51 4.23
C PHE A 7 4.10 2.64 5.43
N GLY A 8 3.03 1.86 5.32
CA GLY A 8 2.95 0.58 6.00
C GLY A 8 4.26 -0.14 5.68
N LEU A 9 4.89 -0.69 6.72
CA LEU A 9 6.21 -1.31 6.72
C LEU A 9 6.52 -2.04 5.40
N VAL A 10 7.08 -1.29 4.44
CA VAL A 10 7.83 -1.86 3.35
C VAL A 10 9.11 -2.27 4.06
N VAL A 11 9.18 -3.54 4.48
CA VAL A 11 10.43 -4.27 4.23
C VAL A 11 10.80 -3.85 2.82
N ALA A 12 11.90 -3.12 2.66
CA ALA A 12 12.47 -2.75 1.38
C ALA A 12 12.91 -4.02 0.65
N THR A 13 11.95 -4.89 0.33
CA THR A 13 11.97 -5.58 -0.93
C THR A 13 11.67 -4.47 -1.93
N CYS A 14 12.74 -3.99 -2.56
CA CYS A 14 12.65 -3.73 -3.99
C CYS A 14 12.02 -4.98 -4.61
N VAL A 15 10.69 -5.04 -4.68
CA VAL A 15 9.99 -5.99 -5.52
C VAL A 15 10.13 -5.42 -6.92
N ALA A 16 11.32 -5.59 -7.50
CA ALA A 16 11.37 -5.92 -8.90
C ALA A 16 10.45 -7.15 -9.03
N VAL A 17 9.37 -6.99 -9.77
CA VAL A 17 8.53 -8.12 -10.14
C VAL A 17 9.36 -8.93 -11.13
N GLY A 18 10.24 -9.78 -10.63
CA GLY A 18 10.97 -10.77 -11.40
C GLY A 18 10.00 -11.83 -11.85
N VAL A 19 9.46 -11.64 -13.04
CA VAL A 19 8.71 -12.66 -13.76
C VAL A 19 9.75 -13.60 -14.35
N GLY A 20 10.09 -14.63 -13.60
CA GLY A 20 11.07 -15.61 -14.02
C GLY A 20 10.77 -16.98 -13.45
N LEU A 21 9.71 -17.62 -13.91
CA LEU A 21 9.41 -19.01 -13.56
C LEU A 21 8.81 -19.69 -14.80
N THR A 22 9.30 -20.89 -15.11
CA THR A 22 8.74 -21.76 -16.13
C THR A 22 9.03 -23.22 -15.76
N GLN A 23 8.05 -23.93 -15.21
CA GLN A 23 8.18 -25.36 -14.89
C GLN A 23 8.12 -26.24 -16.17
N TRP A 24 8.89 -27.35 -16.21
CA TRP A 24 8.72 -28.44 -17.18
C TRP A 24 8.66 -29.78 -16.42
N VAL A 25 7.60 -30.56 -16.63
CA VAL A 25 7.50 -31.96 -16.19
C VAL A 25 7.25 -32.79 -17.45
N GLY A 26 8.05 -33.83 -17.64
CA GLY A 26 8.24 -34.49 -18.93
C GLY A 26 6.96 -34.90 -19.68
N GLY A 27 6.96 -34.61 -20.98
CA GLY A 27 6.04 -35.06 -22.02
C GLY A 27 6.56 -34.59 -23.38
N GLU A 28 6.42 -35.41 -24.43
CA GLU A 28 7.01 -35.18 -25.76
C GLU A 28 6.77 -33.78 -26.33
N GLN A 29 7.83 -33.22 -26.95
CA GLN A 29 7.87 -31.86 -27.49
C GLN A 29 6.79 -31.60 -28.56
N PRO A 30 5.95 -30.56 -28.41
CA PRO A 30 5.50 -29.81 -29.57
C PRO A 30 6.72 -29.07 -30.13
N LYS A 31 6.91 -29.07 -31.45
CA LYS A 31 8.00 -28.36 -32.14
C LYS A 31 8.02 -26.86 -31.74
N THR A 32 8.81 -26.48 -30.75
CA THR A 32 9.05 -25.09 -30.37
C THR A 32 10.37 -24.59 -30.95
N ASN A 33 10.35 -23.36 -31.48
CA ASN A 33 11.41 -22.52 -32.03
C ASN A 33 12.86 -22.91 -31.66
N GLN A 34 13.77 -22.87 -32.64
CA GLN A 34 15.18 -23.19 -32.43
C GLN A 34 15.75 -22.25 -31.36
N THR A 35 16.15 -22.81 -30.22
CA THR A 35 16.73 -22.02 -29.11
C THR A 35 18.25 -22.09 -29.25
N LYS A 36 18.91 -20.94 -29.39
CA LYS A 36 20.38 -20.87 -29.53
C LYS A 36 21.01 -20.70 -28.15
N ILE A 37 21.91 -21.59 -27.76
CA ILE A 37 22.71 -21.41 -26.54
C ILE A 37 23.77 -20.34 -26.82
N VAL A 38 23.80 -19.30 -25.98
CA VAL A 38 24.75 -18.18 -26.04
C VAL A 38 25.93 -18.42 -25.11
N ALA A 39 25.68 -18.96 -23.91
CA ALA A 39 26.68 -19.39 -22.94
C ALA A 39 26.09 -20.50 -22.06
N GLU A 40 26.90 -21.43 -21.57
CA GLU A 40 26.44 -22.55 -20.73
C GLU A 40 27.52 -22.97 -19.73
N TRP A 41 27.07 -23.29 -18.52
CA TRP A 41 27.82 -23.90 -17.43
C TRP A 41 27.03 -25.12 -16.94
N ASN A 42 27.53 -26.31 -17.23
CA ASN A 42 26.85 -27.60 -17.02
C ASN A 42 27.50 -28.45 -15.92
N PHE A 43 28.59 -27.96 -15.32
CA PHE A 43 29.31 -28.60 -14.21
C PHE A 43 29.68 -30.08 -14.46
N ASP A 44 29.95 -30.44 -15.71
CA ASP A 44 30.15 -31.81 -16.18
C ASP A 44 31.46 -32.48 -15.72
N LYS A 45 32.37 -31.71 -15.15
CA LYS A 45 33.68 -32.18 -14.68
C LYS A 45 33.83 -32.00 -13.16
N ASP A 46 34.00 -33.11 -12.45
CA ASP A 46 34.21 -33.13 -11.00
C ASP A 46 35.34 -32.17 -10.57
N GLY A 47 35.06 -31.38 -9.53
CA GLY A 47 35.96 -30.38 -8.98
C GLY A 47 36.11 -29.09 -9.80
N ASP A 48 35.52 -28.99 -11.00
CA ASP A 48 35.61 -27.80 -11.85
C ASP A 48 34.36 -26.91 -11.69
N LEU A 49 34.54 -25.75 -11.06
CA LEU A 49 33.46 -24.75 -10.90
C LEU A 49 33.18 -23.95 -12.17
N GLN A 50 33.88 -24.22 -13.28
CA GLN A 50 33.73 -23.54 -14.58
C GLN A 50 33.77 -22.00 -14.48
N GLY A 51 34.62 -21.49 -13.57
CA GLY A 51 34.81 -20.06 -13.34
C GLY A 51 33.91 -19.43 -12.29
N TRP A 52 32.96 -20.17 -11.71
CA TRP A 52 32.16 -19.69 -10.59
C TRP A 52 32.95 -19.70 -9.27
N GLN A 53 32.86 -18.63 -8.49
CA GLN A 53 33.58 -18.47 -7.22
C GLN A 53 32.63 -18.05 -6.09
N PRO A 54 32.49 -18.85 -5.02
CA PRO A 54 31.69 -18.48 -3.84
C PRO A 54 32.35 -17.37 -3.01
N ASN A 55 31.53 -16.54 -2.37
CA ASN A 55 31.96 -15.65 -1.29
C ASN A 55 32.02 -16.39 0.07
N ALA A 56 32.35 -15.66 1.14
CA ALA A 56 32.50 -16.24 2.48
C ALA A 56 31.20 -16.76 3.12
N GLN A 57 30.04 -16.47 2.53
CA GLN A 57 28.73 -16.89 3.05
C GLN A 57 28.16 -18.12 2.33
N ILE A 58 28.94 -18.69 1.40
CA ILE A 58 28.65 -19.97 0.76
C ILE A 58 29.71 -20.98 1.22
N THR A 59 29.26 -22.06 1.86
CA THR A 59 30.11 -23.15 2.34
C THR A 59 29.85 -24.43 1.57
N ASP A 60 30.73 -25.43 1.78
CA ASP A 60 30.56 -26.79 1.25
C ASP A 60 30.39 -26.85 -0.27
N THR A 61 30.99 -25.89 -0.99
CA THR A 61 30.90 -25.79 -2.44
C THR A 61 31.70 -26.91 -3.11
N LYS A 62 31.02 -27.72 -3.93
CA LYS A 62 31.67 -28.79 -4.69
C LYS A 62 30.91 -29.07 -5.98
N VAL A 63 31.65 -29.47 -7.02
CA VAL A 63 31.10 -30.06 -8.24
C VAL A 63 31.40 -31.54 -8.24
N ALA A 64 30.35 -32.36 -8.31
CA ALA A 64 30.47 -33.81 -8.40
C ALA A 64 29.28 -34.40 -9.16
N ASN A 65 29.51 -35.36 -10.04
CA ASN A 65 28.48 -36.06 -10.83
C ASN A 65 27.61 -35.10 -11.66
N GLY A 66 28.20 -34.06 -12.27
CA GLY A 66 27.46 -33.10 -13.10
C GLY A 66 26.67 -32.04 -12.33
N VAL A 67 26.89 -31.91 -11.01
CA VAL A 67 26.10 -31.01 -10.15
C VAL A 67 27.01 -30.13 -9.29
N LEU A 68 26.78 -28.82 -9.34
CA LEU A 68 27.30 -27.85 -8.37
C LEU A 68 26.41 -27.87 -7.12
N SER A 69 26.97 -28.18 -5.96
CA SER A 69 26.27 -28.18 -4.67
C SER A 69 26.95 -27.25 -3.67
N PHE A 70 26.16 -26.57 -2.84
CA PHE A 70 26.65 -25.65 -1.81
C PHE A 70 25.59 -25.34 -0.74
N ARG A 71 26.02 -24.75 0.38
CA ARG A 71 25.16 -24.30 1.49
C ARG A 71 25.32 -22.81 1.74
N THR A 72 24.23 -22.10 2.00
CA THR A 72 24.24 -20.68 2.36
C THR A 72 24.11 -20.50 3.88
N VAL A 73 24.98 -19.68 4.48
CA VAL A 73 25.09 -19.52 5.95
C VAL A 73 24.91 -18.08 6.46
N GLY A 74 24.75 -17.09 5.57
CA GLY A 74 24.50 -15.70 5.93
C GLY A 74 23.46 -15.04 5.02
N ASP A 75 23.29 -13.73 5.20
CA ASP A 75 22.23 -12.94 4.56
C ASP A 75 22.53 -12.49 3.12
N ASP A 76 23.79 -12.57 2.66
CA ASP A 76 24.25 -12.15 1.33
C ASP A 76 25.24 -13.17 0.69
N PRO A 77 24.79 -14.39 0.39
CA PRO A 77 25.61 -15.39 -0.30
C PRO A 77 25.71 -15.09 -1.81
N ILE A 78 26.93 -15.14 -2.36
CA ILE A 78 27.20 -14.74 -3.75
C ILE A 78 28.10 -15.75 -4.46
N LEU A 79 27.73 -16.13 -5.69
CA LEU A 79 28.56 -16.85 -6.66
C LEU A 79 28.95 -15.91 -7.81
N PHE A 80 30.23 -15.55 -7.88
CA PHE A 80 30.77 -14.69 -8.95
C PHE A 80 31.21 -15.52 -10.16
N LEU A 81 30.82 -15.14 -11.37
CA LEU A 81 31.50 -15.64 -12.56
C LEU A 81 32.80 -14.85 -12.78
N ARG A 82 33.93 -15.47 -12.46
CA ARG A 82 35.28 -14.87 -12.58
C ARG A 82 35.94 -15.15 -13.93
N ALA A 83 35.51 -16.20 -14.64
CA ALA A 83 36.02 -16.50 -15.97
C ALA A 83 35.76 -15.34 -16.96
N PRO A 84 36.63 -15.11 -17.95
CA PRO A 84 36.38 -14.15 -19.02
C PRO A 84 35.05 -14.44 -19.70
N PHE A 85 34.19 -13.43 -19.78
CA PHE A 85 32.84 -13.52 -20.29
C PHE A 85 32.55 -12.21 -21.02
N GLU A 86 32.12 -12.29 -22.29
CA GLU A 86 31.57 -11.15 -23.01
C GLU A 86 30.53 -11.66 -24.01
N ILE A 87 29.30 -11.14 -23.92
CA ILE A 87 28.24 -11.40 -24.89
C ILE A 87 27.56 -10.09 -25.30
N PRO A 88 27.13 -9.93 -26.57
CA PRO A 88 26.25 -8.81 -26.94
C PRO A 88 24.92 -8.94 -26.19
N ALA A 89 24.40 -7.85 -25.65
CA ALA A 89 23.14 -7.88 -24.90
C ALA A 89 21.96 -7.88 -25.87
N SER A 90 21.06 -8.86 -25.75
CA SER A 90 19.84 -8.97 -26.56
C SER A 90 18.59 -8.93 -25.66
N PRO A 91 17.47 -8.35 -26.11
CA PRO A 91 16.21 -8.36 -25.35
C PRO A 91 15.62 -9.77 -25.27
N TRP A 92 16.07 -10.69 -26.12
CA TRP A 92 15.60 -12.07 -26.20
C TRP A 92 16.54 -13.07 -25.54
N HIS A 93 17.55 -12.58 -24.81
CA HIS A 93 18.32 -13.43 -23.91
C HIS A 93 17.48 -13.84 -22.70
N VAL A 94 17.53 -15.13 -22.38
CA VAL A 94 16.89 -15.73 -21.21
C VAL A 94 17.96 -16.52 -20.46
N ILE A 95 17.99 -16.34 -19.14
CA ILE A 95 18.83 -17.14 -18.25
C ILE A 95 18.01 -18.37 -17.86
N GLU A 96 18.50 -19.57 -18.19
CA GLU A 96 17.93 -20.82 -17.71
C GLU A 96 18.84 -21.42 -16.63
N ILE A 97 18.28 -21.69 -15.46
CA ILE A 97 18.97 -22.39 -14.37
C ILE A 97 18.18 -23.61 -13.95
N ARG A 98 18.79 -24.81 -13.97
CA ARG A 98 18.18 -26.03 -13.43
C ARG A 98 18.76 -26.29 -12.04
N MET A 99 17.91 -26.21 -11.01
CA MET A 99 18.35 -26.31 -9.62
C MET A 99 17.27 -26.91 -8.70
N ARG A 100 17.67 -27.29 -7.48
CA ARG A 100 16.79 -27.62 -6.35
C ARG A 100 17.32 -26.99 -5.06
N ALA A 101 16.41 -26.66 -4.14
CA ALA A 101 16.73 -26.08 -2.83
C ALA A 101 15.96 -26.77 -1.71
N THR A 102 16.41 -26.61 -0.46
CA THR A 102 15.79 -27.20 0.75
C THR A 102 14.74 -26.32 1.43
N SER A 103 14.69 -25.04 1.08
CA SER A 103 13.71 -24.08 1.61
C SER A 103 13.34 -23.08 0.50
N ASP A 104 12.21 -22.43 0.68
CA ASP A 104 11.70 -21.43 -0.26
C ASP A 104 12.50 -20.12 -0.12
N GLY A 105 12.74 -19.41 -1.22
CA GLY A 105 13.39 -18.09 -1.16
C GLY A 105 13.58 -17.40 -2.51
N ILE A 106 14.11 -16.18 -2.48
CA ILE A 106 14.37 -15.36 -3.66
C ILE A 106 15.85 -15.43 -4.01
N CYS A 107 16.17 -15.88 -5.22
CA CYS A 107 17.51 -15.74 -5.77
C CYS A 107 17.57 -14.57 -6.77
N GLU A 108 18.77 -14.07 -7.02
CA GLU A 108 19.01 -12.96 -7.94
C GLU A 108 20.14 -13.28 -8.93
N PHE A 109 20.05 -12.72 -10.13
CA PHE A 109 21.16 -12.60 -11.06
C PHE A 109 21.51 -11.12 -11.25
N PHE A 110 22.80 -10.79 -11.17
CA PHE A 110 23.30 -9.47 -11.52
C PHE A 110 24.23 -9.52 -12.73
N TRP A 111 24.31 -8.40 -13.43
CA TRP A 111 25.19 -8.24 -14.59
C TRP A 111 25.88 -6.88 -14.59
N SER A 112 26.95 -6.75 -15.38
CA SER A 112 27.58 -5.46 -15.67
C SER A 112 28.26 -5.46 -17.04
N ASN A 113 28.35 -4.28 -17.64
CA ASN A 113 29.10 -3.97 -18.86
C ASN A 113 30.47 -3.32 -18.58
N THR A 114 30.82 -3.10 -17.30
CA THR A 114 32.08 -2.51 -16.83
C THR A 114 32.61 -3.26 -15.61
N THR A 115 33.89 -3.11 -15.31
CA THR A 115 34.52 -3.56 -14.05
C THR A 115 34.85 -2.39 -13.11
N GLU A 116 34.48 -1.17 -13.48
CA GLU A 116 34.79 0.03 -12.70
C GLU A 116 34.08 0.05 -11.33
N PRO A 117 34.75 0.53 -10.26
CA PRO A 117 34.15 0.66 -8.94
C PRO A 117 32.85 1.48 -8.91
N PRO A 118 31.99 1.32 -7.87
CA PRO A 118 32.08 0.33 -6.79
C PRO A 118 31.73 -1.10 -7.25
N TYR A 119 32.00 -2.10 -6.39
CA TYR A 119 31.58 -3.50 -6.55
C TYR A 119 31.91 -4.14 -7.91
N GLU A 120 33.08 -3.82 -8.47
CA GLU A 120 33.53 -4.36 -9.76
C GLU A 120 32.50 -4.18 -10.91
N GLY A 121 31.79 -3.06 -10.90
CA GLY A 121 30.80 -2.67 -11.91
C GLY A 121 29.36 -3.10 -11.62
N PHE A 122 29.11 -4.01 -10.68
CA PHE A 122 27.75 -4.39 -10.31
C PHE A 122 26.99 -3.21 -9.69
N ARG A 123 25.70 -3.08 -10.02
CA ARG A 123 24.82 -2.03 -9.50
C ARG A 123 23.50 -2.63 -9.04
N PRO A 124 22.88 -2.12 -7.96
CA PRO A 124 21.62 -2.65 -7.44
C PRO A 124 20.47 -2.70 -8.46
N HIS A 125 20.45 -1.79 -9.44
CA HIS A 125 19.41 -1.73 -10.48
C HIS A 125 19.69 -2.64 -11.71
N LYS A 126 20.86 -3.27 -11.78
CA LYS A 126 21.27 -4.18 -12.88
C LYS A 126 21.14 -5.64 -12.43
N ARG A 127 19.91 -6.01 -12.07
CA ARG A 127 19.58 -7.33 -11.54
C ARG A 127 18.21 -7.82 -11.96
N THR A 128 18.03 -9.13 -11.89
CA THR A 128 16.73 -9.79 -12.05
C THR A 128 16.60 -10.85 -10.98
N ASN A 129 15.45 -10.90 -10.31
CA ASN A 129 15.16 -11.83 -9.22
C ASN A 129 14.22 -12.94 -9.70
N PHE A 130 14.25 -14.07 -9.01
CA PHE A 130 13.32 -15.18 -9.24
C PHE A 130 13.11 -16.00 -7.97
N TRP A 131 11.89 -16.49 -7.78
CA TRP A 131 11.54 -17.32 -6.63
C TRP A 131 11.91 -18.78 -6.86
N VAL A 132 12.55 -19.39 -5.87
CA VAL A 132 12.94 -20.79 -5.85
C VAL A 132 12.08 -21.54 -4.83
N VAL A 133 11.53 -22.67 -5.25
CA VAL A 133 10.75 -23.56 -4.39
C VAL A 133 11.70 -24.56 -3.72
N GLY A 134 11.60 -24.65 -2.39
CA GLY A 134 12.42 -25.45 -1.50
C GLY A 134 11.94 -26.87 -1.28
N ASP A 135 11.31 -27.50 -2.25
CA ASP A 135 10.73 -28.84 -2.10
C ASP A 135 11.73 -29.97 -2.43
N GLY A 136 13.00 -29.64 -2.61
CA GLY A 136 14.06 -30.59 -2.96
C GLY A 136 13.94 -31.20 -4.36
N LYS A 137 13.04 -30.72 -5.21
CA LYS A 137 12.84 -31.24 -6.58
C LYS A 137 13.59 -30.42 -7.61
N TRP A 138 14.14 -31.09 -8.62
CA TRP A 138 14.76 -30.45 -9.77
C TRP A 138 13.75 -29.61 -10.55
N ARG A 139 14.08 -28.34 -10.75
CA ARG A 139 13.26 -27.37 -11.48
C ARG A 139 14.16 -26.54 -12.39
N THR A 140 13.71 -26.30 -13.62
CA THR A 140 14.33 -25.31 -14.50
C THR A 140 13.60 -23.99 -14.34
N TYR A 141 14.34 -22.91 -14.11
CA TYR A 141 13.82 -21.55 -13.99
C TYR A 141 14.27 -20.76 -15.21
N ARG A 142 13.34 -20.07 -15.87
CA ARG A 142 13.61 -19.13 -16.98
C ARG A 142 13.49 -17.72 -16.47
N VAL A 143 14.57 -16.96 -16.53
CA VAL A 143 14.64 -15.59 -16.00
C VAL A 143 14.92 -14.62 -17.14
N PHE A 144 14.10 -13.57 -17.23
CA PHE A 144 14.12 -12.61 -18.34
C PHE A 144 14.80 -11.31 -17.91
N PRO A 145 16.11 -11.12 -18.17
CA PRO A 145 16.82 -9.93 -17.75
C PRO A 145 16.45 -8.69 -18.59
N PHE A 146 16.03 -8.85 -19.85
CA PHE A 146 15.85 -7.75 -20.82
C PHE A 146 17.01 -6.74 -20.78
N TRP A 147 18.25 -7.21 -20.61
CA TRP A 147 19.44 -6.38 -20.38
C TRP A 147 19.99 -5.65 -21.61
N HIS A 148 19.25 -5.65 -22.72
CA HIS A 148 19.66 -5.03 -23.99
C HIS A 148 20.11 -3.56 -23.90
N PRO A 149 19.63 -2.70 -22.98
CA PRO A 149 20.16 -1.34 -22.86
C PRO A 149 21.62 -1.30 -22.41
N GLU A 150 22.20 -2.41 -21.91
CA GLU A 150 23.63 -2.51 -21.62
C GLU A 150 24.52 -2.52 -22.87
N GLY A 151 23.97 -2.91 -24.02
CA GLY A 151 24.71 -3.19 -25.25
C GLY A 151 25.55 -4.47 -25.20
N LYS A 152 26.27 -4.72 -24.11
CA LYS A 152 27.03 -5.97 -23.87
C LYS A 152 27.09 -6.32 -22.39
N ILE A 153 27.30 -7.60 -22.08
CA ILE A 153 27.47 -8.10 -20.72
C ILE A 153 28.87 -8.68 -20.57
N ILE A 154 29.64 -8.21 -19.58
CA ILE A 154 31.01 -8.68 -19.31
C ILE A 154 31.21 -9.26 -17.90
N ARG A 155 30.27 -9.00 -16.99
CA ARG A 155 30.24 -9.60 -15.65
C ARG A 155 28.86 -10.21 -15.40
N PHE A 156 28.85 -11.32 -14.70
CA PHE A 156 27.66 -12.06 -14.33
C PHE A 156 27.85 -12.65 -12.93
N ARG A 157 26.82 -12.61 -12.07
CA ARG A 157 26.84 -13.25 -10.76
C ARG A 157 25.46 -13.76 -10.38
N PHE A 158 25.44 -14.77 -9.53
CA PHE A 158 24.25 -15.41 -9.00
C PHE A 158 24.26 -15.31 -7.48
N ASP A 159 23.20 -14.72 -6.93
CA ASP A 159 23.07 -14.43 -5.51
C ASP A 159 21.90 -15.28 -4.97
N PRO A 160 22.16 -16.47 -4.39
CA PRO A 160 21.13 -17.28 -3.74
C PRO A 160 20.61 -16.62 -2.44
N PHE A 161 19.53 -17.16 -1.84
CA PHE A 161 19.09 -16.73 -0.51
C PHE A 161 19.79 -17.49 0.62
N GLY A 162 19.81 -16.88 1.81
CA GLY A 162 20.41 -17.45 3.03
C GLY A 162 19.63 -18.63 3.63
N GLY A 163 20.34 -19.52 4.32
CA GLY A 163 19.74 -20.58 5.14
C GLY A 163 19.23 -21.81 4.38
N ALA A 164 19.79 -22.12 3.21
CA ALA A 164 19.39 -23.26 2.38
C ALA A 164 20.57 -24.04 1.81
N ASN A 165 20.31 -25.30 1.43
CA ASN A 165 21.21 -26.08 0.59
C ASN A 165 20.72 -26.04 -0.86
N PHE A 166 21.66 -25.90 -1.78
CA PHE A 166 21.39 -25.81 -3.21
C PHE A 166 22.15 -26.89 -3.98
N GLU A 167 21.50 -27.38 -5.01
CA GLU A 167 22.12 -28.14 -6.08
C GLU A 167 21.72 -27.55 -7.43
N VAL A 168 22.70 -27.35 -8.30
CA VAL A 168 22.57 -26.72 -9.61
C VAL A 168 23.16 -27.66 -10.66
N ASP A 169 22.33 -28.04 -11.62
CA ASP A 169 22.66 -28.93 -12.75
C ASP A 169 23.25 -28.11 -13.90
N PHE A 170 22.61 -27.00 -14.26
CA PHE A 170 23.21 -26.06 -15.20
C PHE A 170 22.74 -24.62 -14.96
N ILE A 171 23.57 -23.69 -15.42
CA ILE A 171 23.21 -22.29 -15.69
C ILE A 171 23.53 -22.05 -17.16
N ARG A 172 22.61 -21.48 -17.93
CA ARG A 172 22.88 -21.10 -19.32
C ARG A 172 22.14 -19.85 -19.73
N ILE A 173 22.66 -19.18 -20.74
CA ILE A 173 22.02 -18.06 -21.42
C ILE A 173 21.62 -18.57 -22.80
N VAL A 174 20.33 -18.45 -23.11
CA VAL A 174 19.77 -18.80 -24.41
C VAL A 174 19.18 -17.58 -25.09
N GLU A 175 19.21 -17.56 -26.42
CA GLU A 175 18.53 -16.58 -27.22
C GLU A 175 17.25 -17.20 -27.79
N LEU A 176 16.10 -16.59 -27.48
CA LEU A 176 14.83 -16.95 -28.07
C LEU A 176 14.74 -16.40 -29.49
N GLU A 177 14.37 -17.25 -30.45
CA GLU A 177 13.93 -16.78 -31.77
C GLU A 177 12.60 -16.03 -31.62
N ALA A 178 12.69 -14.72 -31.36
CA ALA A 178 11.57 -13.83 -31.61
C ALA A 178 11.33 -13.82 -33.11
N GLY A 179 10.17 -14.33 -33.56
CA GLY A 179 9.80 -14.30 -34.97
C GLY A 179 10.07 -12.91 -35.53
N ARG A 180 10.66 -12.83 -36.74
CA ARG A 180 11.02 -11.58 -37.47
C ARG A 180 9.80 -10.71 -37.85
N GLY A 181 8.71 -10.80 -37.09
CA GLY A 181 7.38 -10.27 -37.36
C GLY A 181 6.93 -9.19 -36.39
N ALA A 182 7.81 -8.34 -35.87
CA ALA A 182 7.40 -7.03 -35.34
C ALA A 182 6.94 -6.16 -36.53
N ARG A 183 5.75 -6.46 -37.08
CA ARG A 183 5.23 -5.82 -38.30
C ARG A 183 4.02 -4.93 -38.05
N ASP A 184 3.32 -5.07 -36.93
CA ASP A 184 2.07 -4.34 -36.69
C ASP A 184 2.12 -3.48 -35.43
N GLU A 185 1.62 -2.24 -35.58
CA GLU A 185 1.48 -1.10 -34.65
C GLU A 185 0.77 -1.45 -33.32
N GLY A 186 1.35 -2.33 -32.50
CA GLY A 186 0.85 -2.68 -31.17
C GLY A 186 -0.15 -3.83 -31.08
N ARG A 187 -0.39 -4.60 -32.15
CA ARG A 187 -1.28 -5.78 -32.11
C ARG A 187 -0.50 -7.09 -31.95
N VAL A 188 -0.93 -7.94 -31.02
CA VAL A 188 -0.35 -9.29 -30.86
C VAL A 188 -0.95 -10.27 -31.86
N THR A 189 -0.09 -10.92 -32.64
CA THR A 189 -0.47 -11.88 -33.70
C THR A 189 -0.06 -13.32 -33.39
N GLU A 190 0.98 -13.53 -32.58
CA GLU A 190 1.48 -14.83 -32.16
C GLU A 190 1.98 -14.77 -30.71
N TRP A 191 1.98 -15.92 -30.04
CA TRP A 191 2.36 -16.06 -28.63
C TRP A 191 3.44 -17.10 -28.44
N MET A 192 4.43 -16.78 -27.61
CA MET A 192 5.41 -17.71 -27.08
C MET A 192 4.98 -18.25 -25.71
N VAL A 193 5.20 -19.55 -25.59
CA VAL A 193 5.24 -20.39 -24.38
C VAL A 193 6.20 -19.97 -23.28
N VAL A 194 5.82 -19.22 -22.23
CA VAL A 194 6.67 -19.10 -21.02
C VAL A 194 5.98 -19.79 -19.85
N GLY A 195 6.52 -20.91 -19.38
CA GLY A 195 5.85 -21.75 -18.39
C GLY A 195 5.27 -23.02 -18.97
N ASP A 196 4.55 -23.73 -18.09
CA ASP A 196 3.71 -24.84 -18.50
C ASP A 196 2.29 -24.33 -18.76
N ALA A 197 1.95 -24.21 -20.05
CA ALA A 197 0.60 -23.88 -20.49
C ALA A 197 0.30 -24.55 -21.83
N ARG A 198 -0.94 -25.02 -21.97
CA ARG A 198 -1.47 -25.47 -23.25
C ARG A 198 -2.07 -24.28 -23.99
N VAL A 199 -1.58 -24.01 -25.19
CA VAL A 199 -2.06 -22.92 -26.05
C VAL A 199 -2.44 -23.48 -27.41
N GLU A 200 -3.67 -23.25 -27.84
CA GLU A 200 -4.20 -23.72 -29.11
C GLU A 200 -4.76 -22.57 -29.92
N ARG A 201 -4.22 -22.35 -31.11
CA ARG A 201 -4.72 -21.33 -32.04
C ARG A 201 -6.06 -21.78 -32.64
N GLN A 202 -7.02 -20.86 -32.63
CA GLN A 202 -8.33 -21.00 -33.26
C GLN A 202 -8.51 -19.89 -34.30
N LYS A 203 -9.56 -19.96 -35.12
CA LYS A 203 -9.85 -18.96 -36.16
C LYS A 203 -9.94 -17.53 -35.61
N GLU A 204 -10.50 -17.39 -34.41
CA GLU A 204 -10.88 -16.10 -33.81
C GLU A 204 -10.07 -15.74 -32.55
N GLY A 205 -9.02 -16.50 -32.22
CA GLY A 205 -8.26 -16.30 -30.98
C GLY A 205 -7.46 -17.54 -30.55
N TRP A 206 -7.23 -17.68 -29.25
CA TRP A 206 -6.45 -18.78 -28.65
C TRP A 206 -7.17 -19.37 -27.44
N PHE A 207 -7.22 -20.69 -27.36
CA PHE A 207 -7.49 -21.36 -26.08
C PHE A 207 -6.21 -21.44 -25.28
N VAL A 208 -6.30 -21.07 -24.00
CA VAL A 208 -5.18 -21.04 -23.07
C VAL A 208 -5.58 -21.77 -21.80
N ALA A 209 -4.74 -22.71 -21.36
CA ALA A 209 -4.90 -23.40 -20.07
C ALA A 209 -3.53 -23.48 -19.39
N LEU A 210 -3.35 -22.67 -18.34
CA LEU A 210 -2.14 -22.68 -17.52
C LEU A 210 -2.07 -23.98 -16.72
N GLN A 211 -0.94 -24.66 -16.73
CA GLN A 211 -0.65 -25.87 -15.94
C GLN A 211 0.21 -25.56 -14.71
N SER A 212 0.87 -24.40 -14.71
CA SER A 212 1.64 -23.89 -13.58
C SER A 212 1.28 -22.42 -13.27
N PRO A 213 1.38 -21.98 -11.99
CA PRO A 213 0.94 -20.63 -11.57
C PRO A 213 1.81 -19.48 -12.13
N ASP A 214 3.01 -19.84 -12.56
CA ASP A 214 4.02 -18.99 -13.18
C ASP A 214 3.89 -18.87 -14.70
N ALA A 215 3.07 -19.70 -15.35
CA ALA A 215 2.96 -19.69 -16.79
C ALA A 215 2.26 -18.44 -17.34
N PHE A 216 2.76 -17.94 -18.46
CA PHE A 216 2.25 -16.81 -19.21
C PHE A 216 2.61 -16.89 -20.70
N LEU A 217 1.96 -16.03 -21.47
CA LEU A 217 2.22 -15.87 -22.90
C LEU A 217 3.10 -14.65 -23.12
N LEU A 218 4.08 -14.71 -24.02
CA LEU A 218 4.94 -13.57 -24.35
C LEU A 218 5.01 -13.35 -25.86
N ALA A 219 4.99 -12.10 -26.31
CA ALA A 219 5.05 -11.76 -27.72
C ALA A 219 5.95 -10.54 -27.96
N PRO A 220 6.74 -10.51 -29.06
CA PRO A 220 7.39 -9.29 -29.52
C PRO A 220 6.34 -8.29 -30.02
N VAL A 221 6.56 -7.01 -29.71
CA VAL A 221 5.74 -5.90 -30.20
C VAL A 221 6.64 -4.70 -30.52
N SER A 222 6.09 -3.71 -31.22
CA SER A 222 6.71 -2.39 -31.35
C SER A 222 5.60 -1.35 -31.22
N ALA A 223 5.51 -0.73 -30.04
CA ALA A 223 4.54 0.33 -29.78
C ALA A 223 5.24 1.51 -29.10
N ASP A 224 4.89 2.72 -29.49
CA ASP A 224 5.40 3.92 -28.82
C ASP A 224 4.55 4.19 -27.58
N ALA A 225 5.12 4.02 -26.38
CA ALA A 225 4.42 4.25 -25.12
C ALA A 225 3.91 5.71 -24.98
N ASP A 226 4.53 6.66 -25.69
CA ASP A 226 4.13 8.06 -25.68
C ASP A 226 2.87 8.31 -26.52
N GLN A 227 2.67 7.54 -27.59
CA GLN A 227 1.49 7.64 -28.45
C GLN A 227 0.38 6.62 -28.10
N GLN A 228 0.74 5.49 -27.50
CA GLN A 228 -0.17 4.38 -27.23
C GLN A 228 -0.19 3.99 -25.74
N PRO A 229 -0.92 4.77 -24.90
CA PRO A 229 -0.96 4.57 -23.46
C PRO A 229 -1.86 3.44 -22.98
N PHE A 230 -2.69 2.84 -23.83
CA PHE A 230 -3.68 1.86 -23.41
C PHE A 230 -3.35 0.45 -23.90
N VAL A 231 -3.71 -0.54 -23.09
CA VAL A 231 -3.71 -1.95 -23.49
C VAL A 231 -5.11 -2.52 -23.33
N SER A 232 -5.67 -3.06 -24.41
CA SER A 232 -6.97 -3.72 -24.44
C SER A 232 -6.78 -5.23 -24.52
N VAL A 233 -7.26 -5.96 -23.51
CA VAL A 233 -7.27 -7.43 -23.44
C VAL A 233 -8.70 -7.93 -23.58
N GLN A 234 -8.99 -8.72 -24.61
CA GLN A 234 -10.30 -9.33 -24.82
C GLN A 234 -10.22 -10.83 -24.57
N MET A 235 -10.89 -11.30 -23.52
CA MET A 235 -10.85 -12.71 -23.12
C MET A 235 -12.05 -13.14 -22.28
N SER A 236 -12.25 -14.45 -22.17
CA SER A 236 -13.10 -15.09 -21.16
C SER A 236 -12.26 -16.02 -20.29
N ALA A 237 -12.55 -16.08 -18.99
CA ALA A 237 -11.96 -17.05 -18.06
C ALA A 237 -13.07 -17.74 -17.27
N THR A 238 -12.89 -19.03 -16.95
CA THR A 238 -13.86 -19.82 -16.19
C THR A 238 -13.63 -19.80 -14.68
N THR A 239 -12.38 -19.59 -14.25
CA THR A 239 -11.98 -19.46 -12.85
C THR A 239 -10.81 -18.48 -12.71
N GLY A 240 -10.59 -18.01 -11.48
CA GLY A 240 -9.56 -17.03 -11.13
C GLY A 240 -10.12 -15.65 -10.85
N THR A 241 -9.27 -14.80 -10.28
CA THR A 241 -9.64 -13.46 -9.82
C THR A 241 -8.86 -12.35 -10.50
N HIS A 242 -7.67 -12.65 -11.03
CA HIS A 242 -6.78 -11.65 -11.63
C HIS A 242 -6.06 -12.20 -12.86
N ALA A 243 -5.74 -11.30 -13.78
CA ALA A 243 -4.77 -11.51 -14.85
C ALA A 243 -3.56 -10.60 -14.64
N THR A 244 -2.44 -10.92 -15.28
CA THR A 244 -1.21 -10.11 -15.23
C THR A 244 -0.76 -9.79 -16.64
N LEU A 245 -0.67 -8.51 -16.97
CA LEU A 245 0.02 -8.03 -18.17
C LEU A 245 1.51 -7.91 -17.87
N PHE A 246 2.34 -8.36 -18.79
CA PHE A 246 3.79 -8.18 -18.76
C PHE A 246 4.23 -7.26 -19.90
N PHE A 247 5.30 -6.52 -19.74
CA PHE A 247 5.87 -5.70 -20.82
C PHE A 247 7.35 -5.40 -20.60
N ALA A 248 8.07 -5.17 -21.68
CA ALA A 248 9.45 -4.69 -21.66
C ALA A 248 9.59 -3.44 -22.53
N SER A 249 10.40 -2.50 -22.06
CA SER A 249 10.73 -1.25 -22.75
C SER A 249 12.12 -1.33 -23.36
N GLU A 250 12.34 -0.64 -24.50
CA GLU A 250 13.65 -0.47 -25.11
C GLU A 250 14.67 0.26 -24.19
N LYS A 251 14.19 1.00 -23.19
CA LYS A 251 14.99 1.86 -22.33
C LYS A 251 15.32 1.24 -20.97
N LEU A 252 14.64 0.17 -20.59
CA LEU A 252 14.65 -0.37 -19.23
C LEU A 252 15.10 -1.83 -19.18
N TYR A 253 15.64 -2.22 -18.03
CA TYR A 253 15.97 -3.60 -17.73
C TYR A 253 14.76 -4.34 -17.13
N GLY A 254 14.69 -5.64 -17.35
CA GLY A 254 13.71 -6.53 -16.76
C GLY A 254 12.37 -6.61 -17.49
N LEU A 255 11.58 -7.61 -17.09
CA LEU A 255 10.19 -7.78 -17.52
C LEU A 255 9.26 -7.15 -16.48
N HIS A 256 8.65 -6.03 -16.83
CA HIS A 256 7.72 -5.32 -15.95
C HIS A 256 6.33 -5.95 -16.01
N SER A 257 5.49 -5.69 -15.01
CA SER A 257 4.15 -6.25 -14.98
C SER A 257 3.13 -5.35 -14.31
N ARG A 258 1.87 -5.54 -14.69
CA ARG A 258 0.70 -4.96 -14.04
C ARG A 258 -0.39 -6.01 -13.94
N SER A 259 -0.83 -6.31 -12.72
CA SER A 259 -1.99 -7.18 -12.49
C SER A 259 -3.27 -6.38 -12.49
N PHE A 260 -4.36 -6.99 -12.96
CA PHE A 260 -5.68 -6.39 -13.01
C PHE A 260 -6.77 -7.43 -12.71
N PRO A 261 -7.87 -7.02 -12.05
CA PRO A 261 -8.95 -7.94 -11.71
C PRO A 261 -9.70 -8.41 -12.96
N ILE A 262 -10.17 -9.66 -12.92
CA ILE A 262 -10.99 -10.25 -13.99
C ILE A 262 -12.29 -10.81 -13.42
N THR A 263 -13.35 -10.83 -14.23
CA THR A 263 -14.56 -11.58 -13.90
C THR A 263 -14.52 -12.91 -14.65
N ALA A 264 -14.28 -13.99 -13.90
CA ALA A 264 -14.17 -15.33 -14.46
C ALA A 264 -15.53 -16.06 -14.46
N ASP A 265 -16.48 -15.57 -15.26
CA ASP A 265 -17.83 -16.15 -15.42
C ASP A 265 -17.99 -16.94 -16.73
N GLY A 266 -16.88 -17.23 -17.41
CA GLY A 266 -16.84 -17.88 -18.72
C GLY A 266 -17.32 -17.00 -19.88
N ARG A 267 -17.66 -15.74 -19.63
CA ARG A 267 -18.12 -14.81 -20.69
C ARG A 267 -16.97 -13.95 -21.17
N GLU A 268 -16.99 -13.64 -22.46
CA GLU A 268 -16.00 -12.76 -23.05
C GLU A 268 -16.19 -11.33 -22.59
N ARG A 269 -15.09 -10.70 -22.18
CA ARG A 269 -15.03 -9.32 -21.69
C ARG A 269 -13.82 -8.61 -22.28
N THR A 270 -13.91 -7.29 -22.36
CA THR A 270 -12.79 -6.42 -22.72
C THR A 270 -12.32 -5.71 -21.46
N TYR A 271 -11.03 -5.85 -21.16
CA TYR A 271 -10.34 -5.17 -20.07
C TYR A 271 -9.43 -4.11 -20.69
N THR A 272 -9.64 -2.84 -20.33
CA THR A 272 -8.80 -1.73 -20.78
C THR A 272 -7.90 -1.29 -19.65
N LEU A 273 -6.60 -1.31 -19.89
CA LEU A 273 -5.56 -0.91 -18.93
C LEU A 273 -4.96 0.41 -19.38
N ASP A 274 -4.92 1.38 -18.49
CA ASP A 274 -4.26 2.66 -18.71
C ASP A 274 -2.82 2.63 -18.21
N MET A 275 -1.90 2.30 -19.10
CA MET A 275 -0.50 2.06 -18.75
C MET A 275 0.28 3.33 -18.38
N VAL A 276 -0.33 4.51 -18.53
CA VAL A 276 0.25 5.79 -18.08
C VAL A 276 0.54 5.77 -16.58
N SER A 277 -0.25 5.03 -15.79
CA SER A 277 -0.01 4.87 -14.35
C SER A 277 1.19 3.97 -14.01
N SER A 278 1.79 3.28 -14.98
CA SER A 278 3.01 2.47 -14.81
C SER A 278 4.24 3.30 -15.18
N PRO A 279 5.13 3.66 -14.23
CA PRO A 279 6.33 4.45 -14.51
C PRO A 279 7.26 3.82 -15.55
N GLU A 280 7.24 2.50 -15.67
CA GLU A 280 8.06 1.72 -16.60
C GLU A 280 7.50 1.73 -18.04
N TRP A 281 6.26 2.20 -18.25
CA TRP A 281 5.65 2.32 -19.57
C TRP A 281 6.15 3.59 -20.28
N GLN A 282 7.38 3.52 -20.77
CA GLN A 282 8.08 4.63 -21.43
C GLN A 282 8.97 4.14 -22.58
N GLY A 283 9.22 5.00 -23.56
CA GLY A 283 9.95 4.64 -24.78
C GLY A 283 9.19 3.62 -25.63
N ARG A 284 9.89 2.94 -26.54
CA ARG A 284 9.27 1.86 -27.32
C ARG A 284 9.06 0.61 -26.47
N ILE A 285 7.83 0.10 -26.45
CA ILE A 285 7.52 -1.21 -25.88
C ILE A 285 7.89 -2.28 -26.90
N ILE A 286 8.77 -3.19 -26.49
CA ILE A 286 9.40 -4.20 -27.35
C ILE A 286 8.85 -5.62 -27.14
N ALA A 287 8.22 -5.85 -25.98
CA ALA A 287 7.56 -7.12 -25.67
C ALA A 287 6.30 -6.87 -24.84
N ILE A 288 5.29 -7.70 -25.05
CA ILE A 288 4.09 -7.75 -24.23
C ILE A 288 3.78 -9.20 -23.87
N GLY A 289 3.36 -9.44 -22.63
CA GLY A 289 2.96 -10.74 -22.16
C GLY A 289 1.65 -10.71 -21.41
N LEU A 290 1.02 -11.88 -21.29
CA LEU A 290 -0.23 -12.05 -20.57
C LEU A 290 -0.24 -13.37 -19.82
N ARG A 291 -0.40 -13.31 -18.50
CA ARG A 291 -0.98 -14.40 -17.72
C ARG A 291 -2.48 -14.14 -17.60
N PRO A 292 -3.34 -14.88 -18.31
CA PRO A 292 -4.76 -14.52 -18.43
C PRO A 292 -5.59 -14.79 -17.17
N THR A 293 -5.05 -15.54 -16.20
CA THR A 293 -5.69 -15.86 -14.93
C THR A 293 -4.65 -16.34 -13.92
N ASN A 294 -4.88 -16.15 -12.63
CA ASN A 294 -4.09 -16.72 -11.54
C ASN A 294 -4.52 -18.16 -11.16
N ALA A 295 -5.58 -18.69 -11.79
CA ALA A 295 -6.07 -20.05 -11.54
C ALA A 295 -5.49 -21.06 -12.55
N VAL A 296 -4.67 -21.98 -12.04
CA VAL A 296 -4.19 -23.14 -12.82
C VAL A 296 -5.38 -24.03 -13.21
N GLY A 297 -5.37 -24.55 -14.44
CA GLY A 297 -6.43 -25.39 -15.00
C GLY A 297 -7.67 -24.63 -15.49
N ALA A 298 -7.71 -23.31 -15.33
CA ALA A 298 -8.79 -22.48 -15.87
C ALA A 298 -8.85 -22.59 -17.40
N LYS A 299 -10.06 -22.72 -17.95
CA LYS A 299 -10.30 -22.57 -19.39
C LYS A 299 -10.37 -21.09 -19.72
N VAL A 300 -9.44 -20.61 -20.54
CA VAL A 300 -9.42 -19.25 -21.06
C VAL A 300 -9.57 -19.28 -22.58
N PHE A 301 -10.41 -18.38 -23.11
CA PHE A 301 -10.38 -18.02 -24.52
C PHE A 301 -9.89 -16.58 -24.64
N LEU A 302 -8.72 -16.40 -25.25
CA LEU A 302 -8.09 -15.11 -25.50
C LEU A 302 -8.40 -14.70 -26.93
N ARG A 303 -9.19 -13.64 -27.13
CA ARG A 303 -9.49 -13.12 -28.47
C ARG A 303 -8.41 -12.20 -28.99
N SER A 304 -7.95 -11.24 -28.17
CA SER A 304 -6.92 -10.29 -28.61
C SER A 304 -6.24 -9.56 -27.45
N VAL A 305 -5.02 -9.09 -27.70
CA VAL A 305 -4.29 -8.09 -26.93
C VAL A 305 -3.83 -7.00 -27.89
N GLN A 306 -4.16 -5.74 -27.60
CA GLN A 306 -3.86 -4.59 -28.46
C GLN A 306 -3.35 -3.41 -27.64
N ILE A 307 -2.28 -2.77 -28.11
CA ILE A 307 -1.74 -1.52 -27.58
C ILE A 307 -2.32 -0.37 -28.42
N THR A 308 -2.95 0.62 -27.79
CA THR A 308 -3.79 1.62 -28.49
C THR A 308 -3.62 3.05 -27.95
N GLU A 309 -3.89 4.04 -28.80
CA GLU A 309 -3.87 5.47 -28.46
C GLU A 309 -5.00 5.90 -27.51
N ALA A 310 -6.15 5.23 -27.62
CA ALA A 310 -7.34 5.47 -26.82
C ALA A 310 -8.02 4.14 -26.45
N PRO A 311 -8.88 4.12 -25.41
CA PRO A 311 -9.79 3.01 -25.16
C PRO A 311 -10.66 2.72 -26.38
N LYS A 312 -10.68 1.47 -26.84
CA LYS A 312 -11.52 1.03 -27.98
C LYS A 312 -12.70 0.20 -27.48
N ARG A 313 -13.77 0.10 -28.29
CA ARG A 313 -15.03 -0.66 -28.08
C ARG A 313 -16.10 0.10 -27.29
N ALA A 314 -17.27 -0.52 -27.15
CA ALA A 314 -18.38 0.02 -26.39
C ALA A 314 -17.98 0.33 -24.94
N ALA A 315 -18.57 1.39 -24.39
CA ALA A 315 -18.33 1.84 -23.04
C ALA A 315 -18.68 0.73 -22.02
N THR A 316 -17.84 0.58 -21.01
CA THR A 316 -18.02 -0.38 -19.92
C THR A 316 -18.13 0.40 -18.61
N LEU A 317 -19.29 0.31 -17.99
CA LEU A 317 -19.55 0.92 -16.68
C LEU A 317 -19.35 -0.12 -15.58
N GLN A 318 -19.06 0.37 -14.37
CA GLN A 318 -19.06 -0.40 -13.14
C GLN A 318 -19.71 0.43 -12.03
N ILE A 319 -20.62 -0.17 -11.27
CA ILE A 319 -21.03 0.42 -9.97
C ILE A 319 -19.94 -0.01 -8.98
N ALA A 320 -19.03 0.91 -8.67
CA ALA A 320 -17.88 0.68 -7.79
C ALA A 320 -18.32 0.44 -6.34
N SER A 321 -19.36 1.17 -5.90
CA SER A 321 -20.00 0.95 -4.61
C SER A 321 -21.47 1.42 -4.64
N PHE A 322 -22.29 0.81 -3.78
CA PHE A 322 -23.68 1.18 -3.55
C PHE A 322 -24.05 0.85 -2.10
N ALA A 323 -24.13 1.87 -1.26
CA ALA A 323 -24.22 1.73 0.19
C ALA A 323 -25.11 2.83 0.82
N LEU A 324 -25.46 2.64 2.09
CA LEU A 324 -25.97 3.72 2.92
C LEU A 324 -24.80 4.59 3.40
N ASP A 325 -24.98 5.91 3.41
CA ASP A 325 -24.03 6.85 4.02
C ASP A 325 -24.10 6.80 5.55
N ASP A 326 -25.17 6.28 6.15
CA ASP A 326 -25.29 6.14 7.61
C ASP A 326 -24.91 4.71 8.01
N ALA A 327 -23.92 4.58 8.90
CA ALA A 327 -23.47 3.31 9.45
C ALA A 327 -24.51 2.66 10.39
N THR A 328 -25.40 3.48 10.98
CA THR A 328 -26.44 3.03 11.92
C THR A 328 -27.80 3.62 11.55
N PRO A 329 -28.39 3.26 10.39
CA PRO A 329 -29.67 3.82 9.97
C PRO A 329 -30.77 3.49 11.00
N ARG A 330 -31.76 4.39 11.15
CA ARG A 330 -32.91 4.21 12.04
C ARG A 330 -34.21 4.57 11.36
N ALA A 331 -35.27 3.83 11.66
CA ALA A 331 -36.61 4.15 11.17
C ALA A 331 -37.04 5.56 11.62
N GLY A 332 -37.59 6.33 10.69
CA GLY A 332 -38.03 7.71 10.90
C GLY A 332 -36.91 8.76 10.81
N VAL A 333 -35.65 8.36 10.62
CA VAL A 333 -34.52 9.26 10.41
C VAL A 333 -34.14 9.26 8.92
N PRO A 334 -34.15 10.42 8.24
CA PRO A 334 -33.62 10.52 6.89
C PRO A 334 -32.16 10.10 6.81
N THR A 335 -31.81 9.29 5.82
CA THR A 335 -30.43 8.86 5.53
C THR A 335 -30.17 8.98 4.02
N GLU A 336 -28.93 8.76 3.59
CA GLU A 336 -28.56 8.82 2.17
C GLU A 336 -28.16 7.43 1.65
N LEU A 337 -28.61 7.12 0.44
CA LEU A 337 -28.03 6.08 -0.39
C LEU A 337 -27.03 6.72 -1.34
N VAL A 338 -25.81 6.17 -1.39
CA VAL A 338 -24.71 6.68 -2.21
C VAL A 338 -24.27 5.59 -3.16
N ALA A 339 -24.05 5.95 -4.43
CA ALA A 339 -23.43 5.09 -5.40
C ALA A 339 -22.32 5.81 -6.16
N PHE A 340 -21.20 5.10 -6.36
CA PHE A 340 -20.12 5.55 -7.22
C PHE A 340 -20.11 4.70 -8.49
N VAL A 341 -20.22 5.35 -9.65
CA VAL A 341 -20.26 4.72 -10.97
C VAL A 341 -19.00 5.11 -11.72
N ARG A 342 -18.21 4.12 -12.14
CA ARG A 342 -16.96 4.33 -12.88
C ARG A 342 -17.10 3.89 -14.32
N HIS A 343 -16.41 4.60 -15.22
CA HIS A 343 -16.11 4.11 -16.55
C HIS A 343 -14.79 3.34 -16.53
N ILE A 344 -14.83 2.06 -16.90
CA ILE A 344 -13.71 1.12 -16.75
C ILE A 344 -13.20 0.57 -18.08
N GLY A 345 -13.69 1.06 -19.22
CA GLY A 345 -13.22 0.61 -20.53
C GLY A 345 -14.08 1.05 -21.71
N GLY A 346 -13.49 1.04 -22.91
CA GLY A 346 -14.16 1.46 -24.14
C GLY A 346 -14.27 2.97 -24.34
N GLU A 347 -15.00 3.37 -25.38
CA GLU A 347 -15.32 4.76 -25.70
C GLU A 347 -16.06 5.45 -24.54
N PRO A 348 -16.04 6.79 -24.44
CA PRO A 348 -16.71 7.51 -23.36
C PRO A 348 -18.19 7.15 -23.26
N ALA A 349 -18.70 6.93 -22.04
CA ALA A 349 -20.10 6.55 -21.83
C ALA A 349 -21.00 7.77 -21.99
N ARG A 350 -22.01 7.71 -22.87
CA ARG A 350 -22.87 8.85 -23.18
C ARG A 350 -24.28 8.72 -22.61
N ASN A 351 -24.88 9.84 -22.23
CA ASN A 351 -26.28 9.94 -21.80
C ASN A 351 -26.64 8.99 -20.64
N LEU A 352 -25.91 9.10 -19.53
CA LEU A 352 -26.08 8.22 -18.38
C LEU A 352 -27.46 8.42 -17.71
N LYS A 353 -28.10 7.32 -17.33
CA LYS A 353 -29.36 7.29 -16.57
C LYS A 353 -29.23 6.33 -15.40
N ALA A 354 -29.67 6.76 -14.22
CA ALA A 354 -29.71 5.94 -13.01
C ALA A 354 -31.15 5.74 -12.54
N THR A 355 -31.54 4.49 -12.31
CA THR A 355 -32.86 4.11 -11.80
C THR A 355 -32.70 3.36 -10.48
N LEU A 356 -33.30 3.88 -9.42
CA LEU A 356 -33.30 3.28 -8.08
C LEU A 356 -34.67 2.66 -7.77
N LYS A 357 -34.67 1.38 -7.38
CA LYS A 357 -35.85 0.69 -6.83
C LYS A 357 -35.61 0.40 -5.36
N LEU A 358 -36.54 0.82 -4.51
CA LEU A 358 -36.48 0.64 -3.06
C LEU A 358 -37.49 -0.43 -2.59
N PRO A 359 -37.23 -1.08 -1.45
CA PRO A 359 -38.22 -1.96 -0.84
C PRO A 359 -39.44 -1.18 -0.34
N THR A 360 -40.58 -1.87 -0.23
CA THR A 360 -41.83 -1.30 0.28
C THR A 360 -41.61 -0.64 1.65
N GLY A 361 -42.12 0.58 1.82
CA GLY A 361 -42.02 1.34 3.07
C GLY A 361 -40.80 2.25 3.18
N VAL A 362 -39.96 2.33 2.14
CA VAL A 362 -38.87 3.32 2.03
C VAL A 362 -39.21 4.35 0.95
N GLU A 363 -39.16 5.63 1.31
CA GLU A 363 -39.49 6.76 0.46
C GLU A 363 -38.23 7.52 0.03
N ILE A 364 -38.20 8.01 -1.20
CA ILE A 364 -37.16 8.94 -1.69
C ILE A 364 -37.61 10.36 -1.32
N LEU A 365 -36.77 11.05 -0.55
CA LEU A 365 -36.95 12.46 -0.18
C LEU A 365 -36.29 13.40 -1.19
N SER A 366 -35.15 13.01 -1.76
CA SER A 366 -34.52 13.72 -2.87
C SER A 366 -33.77 12.76 -3.80
N THR A 367 -33.77 13.08 -5.08
CA THR A 367 -32.96 12.40 -6.11
C THR A 367 -31.63 13.13 -6.30
N PRO A 368 -30.59 12.45 -6.83
CA PRO A 368 -29.32 13.07 -7.16
C PRO A 368 -29.52 14.35 -7.98
N HIS A 369 -28.90 15.44 -7.54
CA HIS A 369 -28.98 16.74 -8.21
C HIS A 369 -28.18 16.79 -9.52
N SER A 370 -27.50 15.69 -9.88
CA SER A 370 -26.72 15.61 -11.11
C SER A 370 -27.64 15.72 -12.33
N ALA A 371 -27.74 16.94 -12.87
CA ALA A 371 -28.01 17.18 -14.27
C ALA A 371 -27.19 16.18 -15.11
N PRO A 372 -27.74 15.66 -16.22
CA PRO A 372 -27.19 14.49 -16.91
C PRO A 372 -25.72 14.71 -17.20
N CYS A 373 -24.86 13.86 -16.61
CA CYS A 373 -23.53 13.65 -17.14
C CYS A 373 -23.73 13.16 -18.57
N THR A 374 -23.62 14.08 -19.54
CA THR A 374 -23.77 13.78 -20.96
C THR A 374 -22.71 12.79 -21.40
N GLN A 375 -21.56 12.79 -20.72
CA GLN A 375 -20.43 11.93 -21.01
C GLN A 375 -19.55 11.64 -19.77
N LEU A 376 -19.25 10.36 -19.52
CA LEU A 376 -18.29 9.90 -18.52
C LEU A 376 -17.05 9.33 -19.24
N GLU A 377 -15.90 9.98 -19.07
CA GLU A 377 -14.64 9.58 -19.71
C GLU A 377 -14.00 8.37 -19.02
N PHE A 378 -13.05 7.72 -19.69
CA PHE A 378 -12.31 6.60 -19.11
C PHE A 378 -11.61 6.98 -17.81
N GLY A 379 -11.85 6.19 -16.76
CA GLY A 379 -11.29 6.41 -15.41
C GLY A 379 -12.04 7.46 -14.58
N GLU A 380 -13.04 8.14 -15.14
CA GLU A 380 -13.89 9.05 -14.37
C GLU A 380 -14.92 8.30 -13.53
N GLU A 381 -15.33 8.96 -12.45
CA GLU A 381 -16.30 8.47 -11.49
C GLU A 381 -17.43 9.49 -11.32
N LEU A 382 -18.66 9.00 -11.36
CA LEU A 382 -19.88 9.74 -11.06
C LEU A 382 -20.41 9.31 -9.70
N GLU A 383 -20.59 10.28 -8.81
CA GLU A 383 -21.24 10.09 -7.51
C GLU A 383 -22.73 10.40 -7.61
N LEU A 384 -23.57 9.51 -7.08
CA LEU A 384 -25.03 9.63 -7.06
C LEU A 384 -25.52 9.51 -5.62
N ARG A 385 -26.27 10.51 -5.14
CA ARG A 385 -26.85 10.53 -3.78
C ARG A 385 -28.37 10.64 -3.80
N TRP A 386 -29.06 9.71 -3.14
CA TRP A 386 -30.50 9.78 -2.88
C TRP A 386 -30.74 9.94 -1.39
N LYS A 387 -31.48 10.96 -0.98
CA LYS A 387 -31.98 11.04 0.40
C LYS A 387 -33.21 10.16 0.51
N ILE A 388 -33.23 9.23 1.47
CA ILE A 388 -34.32 8.30 1.70
C ILE A 388 -34.78 8.32 3.16
N VAL A 389 -35.98 7.80 3.42
CA VAL A 389 -36.47 7.55 4.78
C VAL A 389 -37.33 6.29 4.81
N ALA A 390 -37.12 5.44 5.81
CA ALA A 390 -38.04 4.36 6.15
C ALA A 390 -38.85 4.77 7.37
N ARG A 391 -40.17 4.94 7.25
CA ARG A 391 -41.02 5.42 8.38
C ARG A 391 -41.22 4.37 9.47
N LYS A 392 -41.03 3.10 9.13
CA LYS A 392 -41.12 1.94 10.03
C LYS A 392 -39.84 1.10 9.90
N PRO A 393 -39.57 0.19 10.85
CA PRO A 393 -38.50 -0.78 10.69
C PRO A 393 -38.68 -1.55 9.38
N THR A 394 -37.63 -1.59 8.56
CA THR A 394 -37.72 -2.14 7.21
C THR A 394 -36.49 -3.01 6.93
N LYS A 395 -36.75 -4.23 6.48
CA LYS A 395 -35.75 -5.09 5.85
C LYS A 395 -36.13 -5.30 4.39
N GLY A 396 -35.19 -5.18 3.48
CA GLY A 396 -35.46 -5.35 2.06
C GLY A 396 -34.24 -5.15 1.18
N ILE A 397 -34.43 -5.12 -0.13
CA ILE A 397 -33.34 -4.95 -1.10
C ILE A 397 -33.59 -3.68 -1.91
N ALA A 398 -32.65 -2.74 -1.86
CA ALA A 398 -32.55 -1.66 -2.81
C ALA A 398 -31.80 -2.15 -4.06
N THR A 399 -32.27 -1.78 -5.25
CA THR A 399 -31.64 -2.13 -6.53
C THR A 399 -31.38 -0.87 -7.34
N LEU A 400 -30.11 -0.62 -7.65
CA LEU A 400 -29.68 0.45 -8.54
C LEU A 400 -29.36 -0.12 -9.91
N THR A 401 -29.92 0.45 -10.98
CA THR A 401 -29.54 0.18 -12.36
C THR A 401 -29.04 1.45 -13.02
N VAL A 402 -27.85 1.39 -13.61
CA VAL A 402 -27.24 2.49 -14.37
C VAL A 402 -27.08 2.06 -15.82
N SER A 403 -27.54 2.88 -16.75
CA SER A 403 -27.44 2.66 -18.20
C SER A 403 -26.81 3.85 -18.90
N ALA A 404 -26.16 3.60 -20.05
CA ALA A 404 -25.71 4.62 -20.99
C ALA A 404 -26.08 4.18 -22.42
N GLU A 405 -26.11 5.12 -23.36
CA GLU A 405 -26.52 4.85 -24.76
C GLU A 405 -25.61 3.82 -25.45
N ASN A 406 -24.31 3.91 -25.19
CA ASN A 406 -23.27 3.05 -25.78
C ASN A 406 -22.65 2.07 -24.78
N ALA A 407 -23.36 1.73 -23.68
CA ALA A 407 -22.91 0.76 -22.68
C ALA A 407 -23.99 -0.26 -22.31
N LYS A 408 -23.58 -1.47 -21.92
CA LYS A 408 -24.51 -2.41 -21.28
C LYS A 408 -24.89 -1.88 -19.89
N PRO A 409 -26.17 -1.95 -19.48
CA PRO A 409 -26.57 -1.54 -18.14
C PRO A 409 -25.89 -2.36 -17.06
N VAL A 410 -25.52 -1.71 -15.97
CA VAL A 410 -24.99 -2.34 -14.76
C VAL A 410 -25.99 -2.21 -13.62
N THR A 411 -26.01 -3.22 -12.74
CA THR A 411 -26.95 -3.27 -11.62
C THR A 411 -26.22 -3.65 -10.33
N ALA A 412 -26.53 -2.95 -9.25
CA ALA A 412 -26.09 -3.26 -7.90
C ALA A 412 -27.31 -3.46 -7.00
N LYS A 413 -27.16 -4.33 -5.99
CA LYS A 413 -28.18 -4.60 -4.97
C LYS A 413 -27.58 -4.36 -3.60
N LEU A 414 -28.37 -3.73 -2.72
CA LEU A 414 -28.01 -3.47 -1.34
C LEU A 414 -29.11 -4.01 -0.43
N ALA A 415 -28.75 -4.87 0.52
CA ALA A 415 -29.65 -5.24 1.60
C ALA A 415 -29.79 -4.05 2.55
N LEU A 416 -31.01 -3.58 2.74
CA LEU A 416 -31.34 -2.58 3.74
C LEU A 416 -31.84 -3.28 4.99
N ASP A 417 -31.24 -2.99 6.13
CA ASP A 417 -31.73 -3.34 7.46
C ASP A 417 -31.83 -2.06 8.28
N ILE A 418 -33.03 -1.48 8.34
CA ILE A 418 -33.31 -0.25 9.06
C ILE A 418 -34.06 -0.61 10.34
N PRO A 419 -33.37 -0.73 11.49
CA PRO A 419 -33.99 -1.10 12.75
C PRO A 419 -34.92 0.02 13.29
N PRO A 420 -35.78 -0.30 14.27
CA PRO A 420 -36.55 0.71 14.98
C PRO A 420 -35.64 1.75 15.62
N ARG A 421 -36.13 2.99 15.70
CA ARG A 421 -35.47 4.04 16.47
C ARG A 421 -35.43 3.64 17.94
N ARG A 422 -34.22 3.48 18.49
CA ARG A 422 -33.98 3.14 19.91
C ARG A 422 -33.73 4.42 20.71
N LEU A 423 -34.70 5.35 20.75
CA LEU A 423 -34.67 6.45 21.71
C LEU A 423 -35.02 5.91 23.10
N VAL A 424 -34.11 5.16 23.72
CA VAL A 424 -34.35 4.57 25.04
C VAL A 424 -33.84 5.50 26.15
N LEU A 425 -32.82 6.31 25.88
CA LEU A 425 -32.25 7.27 26.84
C LEU A 425 -31.82 8.56 26.12
N LYS A 426 -32.43 9.71 26.42
CA LYS A 426 -31.81 11.00 26.05
C LYS A 426 -30.64 11.26 27.00
N SER A 427 -29.49 11.65 26.45
CA SER A 427 -28.32 12.06 27.22
C SER A 427 -27.75 13.37 26.68
N GLU A 428 -27.20 14.20 27.56
CA GLU A 428 -26.49 15.43 27.18
C GLU A 428 -25.01 15.17 26.82
N TYR A 429 -24.49 14.00 27.19
CA TYR A 429 -23.11 13.59 26.96
C TYR A 429 -23.00 12.07 26.71
N VAL A 430 -21.80 11.57 26.39
CA VAL A 430 -21.53 10.14 26.29
C VAL A 430 -21.97 9.43 27.58
N PRO A 431 -22.88 8.44 27.54
CA PRO A 431 -23.30 7.70 28.73
C PRO A 431 -22.12 7.02 29.42
N GLU A 432 -22.18 6.93 30.74
CA GLU A 432 -21.11 6.32 31.53
C GLU A 432 -20.82 4.88 31.06
N PRO A 433 -19.55 4.55 30.75
CA PRO A 433 -19.19 3.20 30.32
C PRO A 433 -19.45 2.15 31.38
N GLN A 434 -19.77 0.93 30.95
CA GLN A 434 -19.92 -0.26 31.80
C GLN A 434 -18.82 -1.29 31.49
N PRO A 435 -17.60 -1.13 32.03
CA PRO A 435 -16.47 -1.99 31.69
C PRO A 435 -16.74 -3.46 31.95
N VAL A 436 -16.32 -4.30 31.01
CA VAL A 436 -16.19 -5.75 31.20
C VAL A 436 -14.74 -6.15 31.09
N ARG A 437 -14.40 -7.26 31.74
CA ARG A 437 -13.02 -7.76 31.85
C ARG A 437 -13.03 -9.28 31.77
N GLY A 438 -11.89 -9.85 31.40
CA GLY A 438 -11.62 -11.27 31.56
C GLY A 438 -10.19 -11.51 31.99
N LYS A 439 -9.68 -12.72 31.73
CA LYS A 439 -8.39 -13.21 32.24
C LYS A 439 -7.17 -12.46 31.68
N TYR A 440 -7.24 -12.01 30.43
CA TYR A 440 -6.11 -11.42 29.70
C TYR A 440 -6.31 -9.93 29.49
N GLU A 441 -5.22 -9.17 29.44
CA GLU A 441 -5.25 -7.79 28.96
C GLU A 441 -5.42 -7.82 27.43
N VAL A 442 -6.34 -7.00 26.91
CA VAL A 442 -6.61 -6.89 25.46
C VAL A 442 -6.34 -5.45 25.05
N GLY A 443 -5.24 -5.26 24.33
CA GLY A 443 -4.84 -3.99 23.77
C GLY A 443 -5.32 -3.79 22.35
N VAL A 444 -5.35 -2.54 21.92
CA VAL A 444 -5.57 -2.18 20.50
C VAL A 444 -4.63 -1.04 20.13
N TYR A 445 -3.99 -1.12 18.96
CA TYR A 445 -3.22 0.00 18.42
C TYR A 445 -4.16 1.15 18.01
N TYR A 446 -3.73 2.39 18.22
CA TYR A 446 -4.50 3.59 17.89
C TYR A 446 -3.69 4.50 16.99
N PHE A 447 -4.16 4.73 15.77
CA PHE A 447 -3.52 5.60 14.79
C PHE A 447 -4.12 7.02 14.87
N PRO A 448 -3.39 8.05 15.31
CA PRO A 448 -3.87 9.42 15.43
C PRO A 448 -3.80 10.17 14.09
N GLY A 449 -4.49 9.65 13.08
CA GLY A 449 -4.41 10.10 11.69
C GLY A 449 -5.54 11.01 11.21
N TRP A 450 -6.60 11.21 12.00
CA TRP A 450 -7.89 11.70 11.49
C TRP A 450 -8.39 12.98 12.20
N LYS A 451 -7.65 14.07 12.04
CA LYS A 451 -7.95 15.38 12.65
C LYS A 451 -8.77 16.33 11.76
N THR A 452 -8.65 16.21 10.45
CA THR A 452 -9.25 17.16 9.48
C THR A 452 -10.00 16.43 8.36
N TRP A 453 -10.94 17.12 7.72
CA TRP A 453 -11.71 16.57 6.59
C TRP A 453 -10.87 16.05 5.44
N SER A 454 -9.78 16.76 5.10
CA SER A 454 -8.88 16.35 4.03
C SER A 454 -8.26 14.97 4.25
N GLN A 455 -8.07 14.55 5.51
CA GLN A 455 -7.52 13.24 5.84
C GLN A 455 -8.53 12.12 5.55
N TRP A 456 -9.84 12.39 5.68
CA TRP A 456 -10.93 11.44 5.39
C TRP A 456 -11.19 11.20 3.91
N LEU A 457 -10.75 12.09 3.01
CA LEU A 457 -11.09 12.02 1.58
C LEU A 457 -10.72 10.71 0.88
N PRO A 458 -9.54 10.09 1.11
CA PRO A 458 -9.20 8.80 0.53
C PRO A 458 -10.20 7.70 0.91
N ILE A 459 -10.86 7.83 2.07
CA ILE A 459 -11.81 6.86 2.62
C ILE A 459 -13.21 7.04 2.04
N LEU A 460 -13.59 8.23 1.57
CA LEU A 460 -14.96 8.52 1.09
C LEU A 460 -15.41 7.63 -0.08
N THR A 461 -14.47 7.10 -0.87
CA THR A 461 -14.77 6.16 -1.96
C THR A 461 -14.98 4.71 -1.49
N PHE A 462 -14.83 4.46 -0.19
CA PHE A 462 -15.05 3.20 0.51
C PHE A 462 -16.11 3.39 1.60
N PRO A 463 -17.38 3.63 1.23
CA PRO A 463 -18.44 3.98 2.18
C PRO A 463 -18.70 2.89 3.24
N GLU A 464 -18.34 1.64 2.96
CA GLU A 464 -18.39 0.54 3.93
C GLU A 464 -17.50 0.78 5.17
N ARG A 465 -16.48 1.67 5.05
CA ARG A 465 -15.55 2.03 6.12
C ARG A 465 -16.03 3.18 7.00
N LYS A 466 -17.22 3.76 6.76
CA LYS A 466 -17.63 4.92 7.54
C LYS A 466 -17.77 4.55 9.03
N PRO A 467 -17.11 5.29 9.95
CA PRO A 467 -17.26 5.04 11.38
C PRO A 467 -18.71 5.29 11.84
N VAL A 468 -19.18 4.49 12.80
CA VAL A 468 -20.47 4.71 13.47
C VAL A 468 -20.51 6.07 14.17
N LEU A 469 -19.35 6.58 14.59
CA LEU A 469 -19.22 7.88 15.23
C LEU A 469 -19.42 9.07 14.27
N GLY A 470 -19.31 8.84 12.95
CA GLY A 470 -19.27 9.88 11.91
C GLY A 470 -17.84 10.15 11.42
N TRP A 471 -17.66 11.13 10.52
CA TRP A 471 -16.33 11.59 10.11
C TRP A 471 -15.74 12.48 11.22
N TYR A 472 -15.32 11.88 12.32
CA TYR A 472 -14.97 12.62 13.54
C TYR A 472 -13.60 13.33 13.44
N ARG A 473 -13.34 14.21 14.40
CA ARG A 473 -12.02 14.80 14.64
C ARG A 473 -11.37 14.11 15.81
N GLU A 474 -10.29 13.41 15.54
CA GLU A 474 -9.40 12.90 16.57
C GLU A 474 -8.81 14.07 17.35
N GLY A 475 -8.78 13.92 18.67
CA GLY A 475 -8.39 14.99 19.58
C GLY A 475 -9.55 15.77 20.22
N ASP A 476 -10.81 15.51 19.82
CA ASP A 476 -11.96 15.99 20.58
C ASP A 476 -12.20 15.04 21.79
N PRO A 477 -12.28 15.53 23.04
CA PRO A 477 -12.44 14.68 24.23
C PRO A 477 -13.69 13.77 24.18
N GLU A 478 -14.78 14.25 23.58
CA GLU A 478 -16.01 13.48 23.46
C GLU A 478 -15.87 12.30 22.48
N VAL A 479 -15.03 12.42 21.45
CA VAL A 479 -14.68 11.31 20.55
C VAL A 479 -13.92 10.25 21.34
N ALA A 480 -12.94 10.67 22.14
CA ALA A 480 -12.20 9.75 23.01
C ALA A 480 -13.11 9.07 24.04
N ASP A 481 -14.09 9.77 24.61
CA ASP A 481 -15.07 9.16 25.53
C ASP A 481 -15.97 8.12 24.86
N TRP A 482 -16.38 8.32 23.60
CA TRP A 482 -17.07 7.29 22.81
C TRP A 482 -16.17 6.08 22.56
N HIS A 483 -14.91 6.31 22.17
CA HIS A 483 -13.94 5.23 21.95
C HIS A 483 -13.68 4.44 23.24
N ILE A 484 -13.49 5.12 24.37
CA ILE A 484 -13.34 4.49 25.69
C ILE A 484 -14.57 3.68 26.02
N LYS A 485 -15.78 4.24 25.87
CA LYS A 485 -17.03 3.55 26.14
C LYS A 485 -17.10 2.21 25.40
N TRP A 486 -16.94 2.26 24.09
CA TRP A 486 -17.00 1.07 23.25
C TRP A 486 -15.87 0.10 23.56
N ALA A 487 -14.64 0.58 23.78
CA ALA A 487 -13.52 -0.28 24.12
C ALA A 487 -13.77 -1.07 25.42
N VAL A 488 -14.08 -0.38 26.52
CA VAL A 488 -14.18 -1.04 27.83
C VAL A 488 -15.43 -1.91 27.96
N GLU A 489 -16.53 -1.56 27.28
CA GLU A 489 -17.75 -2.37 27.23
C GLU A 489 -17.57 -3.66 26.40
N HIS A 490 -16.47 -3.80 25.66
CA HIS A 490 -16.18 -4.98 24.85
C HIS A 490 -14.91 -5.74 25.30
N GLY A 491 -14.38 -5.41 26.48
CA GLY A 491 -13.26 -6.14 27.07
C GLY A 491 -11.88 -5.62 26.68
N ILE A 492 -11.78 -4.54 25.89
CA ILE A 492 -10.52 -3.86 25.63
C ILE A 492 -10.08 -3.12 26.90
N THR A 493 -8.82 -3.28 27.26
CA THR A 493 -8.26 -2.79 28.52
C THR A 493 -7.25 -1.67 28.34
N PHE A 494 -6.64 -1.54 27.16
CA PHE A 494 -5.75 -0.42 26.84
C PHE A 494 -5.69 -0.06 25.36
N PHE A 495 -5.28 1.18 25.07
CA PHE A 495 -4.85 1.60 23.74
C PHE A 495 -3.34 1.82 23.68
N ALA A 496 -2.69 1.34 22.61
CA ALA A 496 -1.31 1.65 22.29
C ALA A 496 -1.29 2.75 21.23
N TYR A 497 -1.00 3.99 21.65
CA TYR A 497 -1.01 5.14 20.74
C TYR A 497 0.27 5.19 19.92
N ASP A 498 0.12 5.30 18.60
CA ASP A 498 1.25 5.63 17.73
C ASP A 498 1.75 7.03 18.10
N TRP A 499 3.05 7.11 18.41
CA TRP A 499 3.68 8.31 18.93
C TRP A 499 5.02 8.55 18.24
N TYR A 500 5.24 9.79 17.80
CA TYR A 500 6.33 10.12 16.89
C TYR A 500 7.35 11.07 17.52
N TRP A 501 8.63 10.75 17.32
CA TRP A 501 9.76 11.57 17.71
C TRP A 501 10.91 11.41 16.74
N GLU A 502 11.51 12.54 16.34
CA GLU A 502 12.76 12.61 15.59
C GLU A 502 13.57 13.83 16.07
N ARG A 503 14.67 13.62 16.79
CA ARG A 503 15.57 14.71 17.26
C ARG A 503 14.84 15.87 17.94
N GLY A 504 13.87 15.55 18.80
CA GLY A 504 13.06 16.52 19.53
C GLY A 504 11.81 17.03 18.80
N ALA A 505 11.67 16.78 17.49
CA ALA A 505 10.44 17.06 16.77
C ALA A 505 9.37 16.01 17.08
N ARG A 506 8.12 16.43 17.21
CA ARG A 506 6.94 15.58 17.52
C ARG A 506 5.77 15.92 16.61
N TRP A 507 4.93 14.94 16.29
CA TRP A 507 3.71 15.13 15.49
C TRP A 507 2.66 14.05 15.78
N LEU A 508 1.42 14.31 15.34
CA LEU A 508 0.26 13.43 15.50
C LEU A 508 -0.08 13.06 16.97
N GLU A 509 0.19 13.94 17.93
CA GLU A 509 -0.09 13.67 19.36
C GLU A 509 -1.51 14.04 19.81
N HIS A 510 -2.29 14.67 18.92
CA HIS A 510 -3.57 15.29 19.24
C HIS A 510 -4.60 14.29 19.80
N ALA A 511 -4.67 13.05 19.30
CA ALA A 511 -5.61 12.06 19.82
C ALA A 511 -5.31 11.70 21.29
N LEU A 512 -4.04 11.65 21.66
CA LEU A 512 -3.61 11.37 23.03
C LEU A 512 -3.75 12.62 23.91
N HIS A 513 -3.15 13.76 23.52
CA HIS A 513 -3.06 14.96 24.36
C HIS A 513 -4.37 15.75 24.45
N ASP A 514 -5.05 15.93 23.31
CA ASP A 514 -6.27 16.72 23.24
C ASP A 514 -7.51 15.85 23.43
N GLY A 515 -7.47 14.59 22.98
CA GLY A 515 -8.57 13.63 23.14
C GLY A 515 -8.50 12.90 24.49
N TYR A 516 -7.76 11.79 24.53
CA TYR A 516 -7.77 10.85 25.65
C TYR A 516 -7.38 11.47 27.00
N MET A 517 -6.32 12.29 27.06
CA MET A 517 -5.88 12.92 28.31
C MET A 517 -6.92 13.88 28.89
N LYS A 518 -7.82 14.41 28.05
CA LYS A 518 -8.90 15.33 28.46
C LYS A 518 -10.26 14.63 28.52
N ALA A 519 -10.33 13.33 28.21
CA ALA A 519 -11.55 12.53 28.22
C ALA A 519 -12.04 12.29 29.66
N ARG A 520 -13.36 12.33 29.87
CA ARG A 520 -13.99 12.15 31.18
C ARG A 520 -13.77 10.74 31.74
N TYR A 521 -13.77 9.74 30.86
CA TYR A 521 -13.73 8.33 31.24
C TYR A 521 -12.34 7.70 31.11
N ARG A 522 -11.28 8.49 30.90
CA ARG A 522 -9.91 7.98 30.67
C ARG A 522 -9.43 7.00 31.75
N HIS A 523 -9.87 7.19 32.99
CA HIS A 523 -9.52 6.34 34.14
C HIS A 523 -10.00 4.87 34.00
N LEU A 524 -10.87 4.56 33.05
CA LEU A 524 -11.38 3.21 32.79
C LEU A 524 -10.57 2.43 31.74
N LEU A 525 -9.70 3.09 30.98
CA LEU A 525 -8.93 2.48 29.89
C LEU A 525 -7.46 2.86 30.04
N LYS A 526 -6.56 1.89 30.15
CA LYS A 526 -5.12 2.19 30.21
C LYS A 526 -4.60 2.66 28.85
N PHE A 527 -3.38 3.17 28.80
CA PHE A 527 -2.69 3.40 27.53
C PHE A 527 -1.17 3.14 27.61
N CYS A 528 -0.55 2.88 26.47
CA CYS A 528 0.90 2.93 26.31
C CYS A 528 1.28 3.62 25.00
N LEU A 529 2.58 3.82 24.80
CA LEU A 529 3.11 4.37 23.56
C LEU A 529 3.67 3.27 22.66
N LEU A 530 3.35 3.36 21.37
CA LEU A 530 4.16 2.80 20.31
C LEU A 530 5.02 3.92 19.74
N TRP A 531 6.34 3.85 19.94
CA TRP A 531 7.27 4.77 19.30
C TRP A 531 7.42 4.39 17.83
N ALA A 532 6.77 5.18 16.97
CA ALA A 532 6.76 5.05 15.52
C ALA A 532 8.08 5.56 14.91
N ASN A 533 9.19 4.92 15.28
CA ASN A 533 10.56 5.36 15.03
C ASN A 533 11.08 5.04 13.61
N HIS A 534 10.20 4.88 12.62
CA HIS A 534 10.56 4.60 11.22
C HIS A 534 11.06 5.86 10.49
N ASN A 535 11.96 6.60 11.13
CA ASN A 535 12.57 7.82 10.64
C ASN A 535 13.60 7.52 9.55
N ALA A 536 14.13 8.58 8.92
CA ALA A 536 15.23 8.45 7.96
C ALA A 536 16.48 7.85 8.62
N PRO A 537 17.39 7.20 7.87
CA PRO A 537 18.64 6.69 8.44
C PRO A 537 19.47 7.77 9.13
N LYS A 538 20.21 7.39 10.16
CA LYS A 538 21.08 8.23 11.00
C LYS A 538 20.34 9.34 11.73
N THR A 539 19.11 9.06 12.15
CA THR A 539 18.29 10.00 12.94
C THR A 539 18.17 9.61 14.39
N SER A 540 18.45 8.35 14.74
CA SER A 540 18.50 7.88 16.13
C SER A 540 19.94 7.91 16.65
N SER A 541 20.16 8.50 17.83
CA SER A 541 21.44 8.46 18.54
C SER A 541 21.23 8.01 19.99
N PHE A 542 22.32 7.70 20.69
CA PHE A 542 22.27 7.40 22.13
C PHE A 542 21.64 8.55 22.92
N GLU A 543 22.07 9.78 22.65
CA GLU A 543 21.55 10.99 23.28
C GLU A 543 20.06 11.19 22.97
N ASP A 544 19.65 10.90 21.73
CA ASP A 544 18.26 11.01 21.29
C ASP A 544 17.35 10.00 22.01
N CYS A 545 17.83 8.76 22.22
CA CYS A 545 17.13 7.74 23.02
C CYS A 545 16.93 8.18 24.49
N ILE A 546 17.90 8.87 25.08
CA ILE A 546 17.77 9.43 26.43
C ILE A 546 16.83 10.63 26.44
N ALA A 547 16.94 11.53 25.46
CA ALA A 547 16.10 12.71 25.36
C ALA A 547 14.61 12.34 25.24
N VAL A 548 14.27 11.39 24.37
CA VAL A 548 12.90 10.92 24.22
C VAL A 548 12.39 10.23 25.50
N THR A 549 13.26 9.48 26.20
CA THR A 549 12.90 8.84 27.48
C THR A 549 12.58 9.86 28.56
N ARG A 550 13.38 10.93 28.68
CA ARG A 550 13.10 12.04 29.61
C ARG A 550 11.76 12.68 29.34
N PHE A 551 11.46 12.92 28.06
CA PHE A 551 10.16 13.43 27.65
C PHE A 551 9.02 12.50 28.10
N TRP A 552 9.17 11.19 27.91
CA TRP A 552 8.14 10.24 28.35
C TRP A 552 7.97 10.18 29.87
N ILE A 553 9.05 10.27 30.64
CA ILE A 553 9.01 10.32 32.10
C ILE A 553 8.25 11.55 32.57
N GLU A 554 8.51 12.71 31.97
CA GLU A 554 7.91 13.99 32.33
C GLU A 554 6.40 14.02 32.02
N HIS A 555 6.00 13.47 30.87
CA HIS A 555 4.64 13.67 30.35
C HIS A 555 3.71 12.48 30.49
N TYR A 556 4.22 11.24 30.62
CA TYR A 556 3.39 10.04 30.49
C TYR A 556 3.55 9.01 31.60
N PHE A 557 4.78 8.60 31.93
CA PHE A 557 5.01 7.40 32.74
C PHE A 557 4.50 7.47 34.18
N ARG A 558 4.16 8.66 34.66
CA ARG A 558 3.59 8.88 36.00
C ARG A 558 2.06 8.84 36.02
N LEU A 559 1.41 8.80 34.86
CA LEU A 559 -0.05 8.75 34.81
C LEU A 559 -0.53 7.38 35.31
N PRO A 560 -1.53 7.33 36.21
CA PRO A 560 -2.01 6.07 36.76
C PRO A 560 -2.63 5.16 35.70
N GLU A 561 -3.08 5.72 34.59
CA GLU A 561 -3.63 5.00 33.45
C GLU A 561 -2.52 4.43 32.51
N TYR A 562 -1.24 4.74 32.73
CA TYR A 562 -0.16 4.22 31.88
C TYR A 562 0.05 2.71 32.12
N LEU A 563 0.08 1.91 31.04
CA LEU A 563 0.28 0.47 31.12
C LEU A 563 1.67 0.13 31.63
N THR A 564 1.74 -0.72 32.66
CA THR A 564 2.99 -1.24 33.20
C THR A 564 3.02 -2.76 33.23
N VAL A 565 4.20 -3.35 32.99
CA VAL A 565 4.50 -4.76 33.27
C VAL A 565 5.54 -4.78 34.39
N ASP A 566 5.29 -5.52 35.46
CA ASP A 566 6.09 -5.54 36.69
C ASP A 566 6.35 -4.13 37.29
N GLY A 567 5.40 -3.21 37.06
CA GLY A 567 5.50 -1.80 37.45
C GLY A 567 6.48 -0.95 36.64
N LYS A 568 7.00 -1.48 35.51
CA LYS A 568 7.78 -0.72 34.52
C LYS A 568 6.85 -0.22 33.41
N PRO A 569 6.90 1.06 33.02
CA PRO A 569 6.15 1.56 31.86
C PRO A 569 6.49 0.78 30.60
N VAL A 570 5.47 0.39 29.84
CA VAL A 570 5.61 -0.30 28.55
C VAL A 570 5.78 0.72 27.42
N VAL A 571 6.77 0.50 26.54
CA VAL A 571 6.90 1.19 25.25
C VAL A 571 7.13 0.14 24.16
N ILE A 572 6.34 0.23 23.10
CA ILE A 572 6.47 -0.62 21.91
C ILE A 572 7.33 0.12 20.88
N ILE A 573 8.36 -0.53 20.35
CA ILE A 573 9.24 0.03 19.33
C ILE A 573 8.83 -0.52 17.96
N PHE A 574 8.34 0.37 17.10
CA PHE A 574 7.77 -0.01 15.81
C PHE A 574 8.80 -0.56 14.82
N SER A 575 9.99 0.03 14.78
CA SER A 575 11.06 -0.35 13.85
C SER A 575 12.38 -0.62 14.58
N PRO A 576 12.53 -1.81 15.21
CA PRO A 576 13.77 -2.21 15.85
C PRO A 576 14.98 -2.13 14.91
N ASN A 577 14.84 -2.60 13.67
CA ASN A 577 15.91 -2.61 12.67
C ASN A 577 16.48 -1.21 12.39
N ARG A 578 15.67 -0.13 12.48
CA ARG A 578 16.17 1.24 12.29
C ARG A 578 17.11 1.68 13.41
N LEU A 579 16.82 1.29 14.65
CA LEU A 579 17.74 1.53 15.77
C LEU A 579 19.03 0.74 15.59
N THR A 580 18.93 -0.52 15.16
CA THR A 580 20.10 -1.37 14.88
C THR A 580 20.96 -0.81 13.74
N GLU A 581 20.34 -0.33 12.67
CA GLU A 581 21.05 0.31 11.54
C GLU A 581 21.82 1.57 11.97
N ASP A 582 21.25 2.36 12.87
CA ASP A 582 21.84 3.64 13.31
C ASP A 582 22.90 3.46 14.41
N LEU A 583 22.68 2.55 15.36
CA LEU A 583 23.49 2.41 16.58
C LEU A 583 24.35 1.14 16.61
N GLY A 584 24.02 0.14 15.78
CA GLY A 584 24.49 -1.24 15.95
C GLY A 584 23.89 -1.91 17.19
N SER A 585 23.83 -3.25 17.22
CA SER A 585 23.18 -4.00 18.31
C SER A 585 23.75 -3.69 19.70
N GLU A 586 25.07 -3.48 19.81
CA GLU A 586 25.71 -3.10 21.07
C GLU A 586 25.37 -1.66 21.49
N GLY A 587 25.22 -0.75 20.52
CA GLY A 587 24.77 0.62 20.77
C GLY A 587 23.32 0.67 21.25
N VAL A 588 22.44 -0.13 20.63
CA VAL A 588 21.04 -0.30 21.07
C VAL A 588 21.00 -0.80 22.52
N ARG A 589 21.76 -1.86 22.83
CA ARG A 589 21.82 -2.42 24.20
C ARG A 589 22.23 -1.37 25.23
N LYS A 590 23.30 -0.61 24.95
CA LYS A 590 23.77 0.48 25.82
C LYS A 590 22.74 1.59 25.98
N ALA A 591 22.09 1.99 24.88
CA ALA A 591 21.03 3.00 24.92
C ALA A 591 19.88 2.55 25.82
N PHE A 592 19.40 1.31 25.67
CA PHE A 592 18.30 0.78 26.48
C PHE A 592 18.65 0.63 27.96
N GLU A 593 19.87 0.22 28.28
CA GLU A 593 20.37 0.22 29.67
C GLU A 593 20.34 1.63 30.27
N ALA A 594 20.80 2.63 29.52
CA ALA A 594 20.79 4.02 29.95
C ALA A 594 19.36 4.59 30.06
N MET A 595 18.44 4.25 29.14
CA MET A 595 17.02 4.63 29.23
C MET A 595 16.36 4.06 30.49
N ARG A 596 16.64 2.79 30.82
CA ARG A 596 16.16 2.17 32.06
C ARG A 596 16.75 2.85 33.29
N GLN A 597 18.04 3.17 33.26
CA GLN A 597 18.68 3.90 34.36
C GLN A 597 18.10 5.31 34.52
N GLU A 598 17.78 6.00 33.44
CA GLU A 598 17.10 7.30 33.48
C GLU A 598 15.74 7.19 34.18
N CYS A 599 14.96 6.15 33.87
CA CYS A 599 13.70 5.88 34.57
C CYS A 599 13.93 5.64 36.08
N VAL A 600 14.95 4.87 36.45
CA VAL A 600 15.31 4.62 37.86
C VAL A 600 15.76 5.89 38.58
N ASN A 601 16.57 6.73 37.94
CA ASN A 601 17.03 8.02 38.48
C ASN A 601 15.84 8.95 38.80
N HIS A 602 14.74 8.81 38.07
CA HIS A 602 13.49 9.53 38.30
C HIS A 602 12.47 8.76 39.19
N GLY A 603 12.89 7.69 39.85
CA GLY A 603 12.06 6.96 40.83
C GLY A 603 11.06 5.97 40.23
N LEU A 604 11.19 5.61 38.96
CA LEU A 604 10.44 4.51 38.33
C LEU A 604 11.21 3.19 38.48
N LYS A 605 10.55 2.04 38.23
CA LYS A 605 11.19 0.71 38.34
C LYS A 605 12.08 0.31 37.15
N GLY A 606 12.25 1.19 36.18
CA GLY A 606 12.92 0.94 34.89
C GLY A 606 11.97 1.19 33.71
N LEU A 607 12.24 0.56 32.58
CA LEU A 607 11.48 0.65 31.32
C LEU A 607 11.30 -0.75 30.74
N TYR A 608 10.11 -1.05 30.19
CA TYR A 608 9.78 -2.32 29.55
C TYR A 608 9.62 -2.11 28.04
N LEU A 609 10.55 -2.65 27.25
CA LEU A 609 10.64 -2.42 25.80
C LEU A 609 10.16 -3.62 25.00
N VAL A 610 9.22 -3.39 24.08
CA VAL A 610 8.66 -4.43 23.21
C VAL A 610 9.06 -4.18 21.76
N ALA A 611 9.69 -5.16 21.11
CA ALA A 611 10.07 -5.04 19.69
C ALA A 611 8.96 -5.54 18.75
N CYS A 612 8.58 -4.76 17.74
CA CYS A 612 7.82 -5.26 16.59
C CYS A 612 8.73 -6.08 15.66
N VAL A 613 8.47 -7.39 15.51
CA VAL A 613 9.28 -8.33 14.72
C VAL A 613 8.44 -9.04 13.66
N ALA A 614 9.09 -9.49 12.58
CA ALA A 614 8.45 -10.26 11.51
C ALA A 614 8.45 -11.78 11.76
N ASN A 615 9.48 -12.29 12.44
CA ASN A 615 9.72 -13.72 12.60
C ASN A 615 10.63 -14.03 13.83
N ALA A 616 10.85 -15.32 14.08
CA ALA A 616 11.67 -15.81 15.18
C ALA A 616 13.13 -15.34 15.15
N GLY A 617 13.75 -15.19 13.97
CA GLY A 617 15.13 -14.71 13.84
C GLY A 617 15.28 -13.26 14.32
N GLN A 618 14.33 -12.40 13.96
CA GLN A 618 14.28 -11.03 14.48
C GLN A 618 13.98 -11.00 15.99
N ALA A 619 13.15 -11.92 16.50
CA ALA A 619 12.91 -12.04 17.94
C ALA A 619 14.18 -12.40 18.72
N GLN A 620 15.01 -13.31 18.18
CA GLN A 620 16.32 -13.65 18.76
C GLN A 620 17.29 -12.46 18.73
N MET A 621 17.26 -11.64 17.67
CA MET A 621 18.07 -10.43 17.62
C MET A 621 17.61 -9.40 18.67
N ALA A 622 16.30 -9.16 18.76
CA ALA A 622 15.74 -8.27 19.78
C ALA A 622 16.13 -8.71 21.20
N ALA A 623 16.11 -10.01 21.50
CA ALA A 623 16.60 -10.50 22.79
C ALA A 623 18.07 -10.13 23.07
N LYS A 624 18.95 -10.21 22.06
CA LYS A 624 20.38 -9.85 22.19
C LYS A 624 20.59 -8.34 22.37
N GLU A 625 19.71 -7.53 21.78
CA GLU A 625 19.73 -6.07 21.88
C GLU A 625 19.12 -5.54 23.19
N GLY A 626 18.56 -6.44 24.01
CA GLY A 626 18.05 -6.11 25.34
C GLY A 626 16.60 -5.63 25.35
N TYR A 627 15.77 -6.04 24.39
CA TYR A 627 14.32 -5.91 24.49
C TYR A 627 13.76 -6.90 25.53
N ASP A 628 12.65 -6.55 26.19
CA ASP A 628 12.03 -7.37 27.25
C ASP A 628 10.98 -8.35 26.68
N ALA A 629 10.33 -7.99 25.57
CA ALA A 629 9.37 -8.82 24.87
C ALA A 629 9.35 -8.51 23.36
N VAL A 630 8.66 -9.34 22.59
CA VAL A 630 8.38 -9.11 21.18
C VAL A 630 6.89 -9.07 20.91
N SER A 631 6.50 -8.41 19.83
CA SER A 631 5.16 -8.42 19.26
C SER A 631 5.25 -8.11 17.78
N ALA A 632 4.16 -7.66 17.18
CA ALA A 632 4.16 -7.05 15.86
C ALA A 632 3.08 -5.97 15.79
N TYR A 633 3.28 -4.99 14.93
CA TYR A 633 2.18 -4.12 14.51
C TYR A 633 1.21 -4.96 13.67
N ASN A 634 1.65 -5.46 12.51
CA ASN A 634 0.91 -6.43 11.70
C ASN A 634 1.83 -7.25 10.79
N TRP A 635 1.28 -8.29 10.18
CA TRP A 635 1.90 -9.15 9.18
C TRP A 635 0.98 -9.43 7.98
N PRO A 636 0.55 -8.41 7.22
CA PRO A 636 -0.50 -8.54 6.22
C PRO A 636 -0.09 -9.41 5.02
N ALA A 637 1.20 -9.74 4.85
CA ALA A 637 1.71 -10.61 3.79
C ALA A 637 1.86 -12.09 4.18
N LEU A 638 1.62 -12.48 5.44
CA LEU A 638 1.81 -13.86 5.88
C LEU A 638 0.91 -14.86 5.13
N GLY A 639 1.49 -15.96 4.65
CA GLY A 639 0.76 -16.98 3.88
C GLY A 639 0.39 -16.56 2.45
N MET A 640 0.94 -15.45 1.94
CA MET A 640 0.87 -15.08 0.52
C MET A 640 2.08 -15.63 -0.25
N LYS A 641 1.87 -15.84 -1.55
CA LYS A 641 2.97 -16.13 -2.48
C LYS A 641 3.71 -14.83 -2.84
N PRO A 642 5.00 -14.90 -3.21
CA PRO A 642 5.74 -13.72 -3.67
C PRO A 642 5.05 -13.03 -4.84
N GLY A 643 4.98 -11.70 -4.79
CA GLY A 643 4.31 -10.88 -5.80
C GLY A 643 2.78 -10.93 -5.78
N GLU A 644 2.19 -11.82 -4.97
CA GLU A 644 0.75 -11.79 -4.70
C GLU A 644 0.43 -10.52 -3.92
N ARG A 645 -0.64 -9.84 -4.34
CA ARG A 645 -1.15 -8.64 -3.66
C ARG A 645 -2.53 -8.89 -3.06
N TRP A 646 -3.22 -9.96 -3.45
CA TRP A 646 -4.59 -10.23 -3.02
C TRP A 646 -4.70 -11.67 -2.57
N ALA A 647 -5.07 -11.90 -1.31
CA ALA A 647 -5.28 -13.25 -0.75
C ALA A 647 -6.46 -13.24 0.22
N SER A 648 -6.98 -14.42 0.57
CA SER A 648 -8.06 -14.52 1.56
C SER A 648 -7.57 -14.10 2.95
N PHE A 649 -8.46 -13.54 3.77
CA PHE A 649 -8.22 -13.36 5.19
C PHE A 649 -8.06 -14.71 5.92
N ASP A 650 -8.73 -15.77 5.47
CA ASP A 650 -8.60 -17.10 6.08
C ASP A 650 -7.15 -17.63 6.06
N SER A 651 -6.45 -17.49 4.93
CA SER A 651 -5.03 -17.89 4.83
C SER A 651 -4.11 -17.06 5.71
N LEU A 652 -4.49 -15.83 6.06
CA LEU A 652 -3.77 -14.98 7.01
C LEU A 652 -3.87 -15.54 8.43
N VAL A 653 -5.08 -15.89 8.87
CA VAL A 653 -5.36 -16.39 10.24
C VAL A 653 -4.50 -17.63 10.55
N ASP A 654 -4.47 -18.60 9.65
CA ASP A 654 -3.66 -19.81 9.84
C ASP A 654 -2.15 -19.52 9.82
N ALA A 655 -1.72 -18.54 9.02
CA ALA A 655 -0.32 -18.15 8.95
C ALA A 655 0.14 -17.38 10.20
N TYR A 656 -0.72 -16.55 10.80
CA TYR A 656 -0.46 -15.92 12.09
C TYR A 656 -0.26 -16.97 13.18
N ARG A 657 -1.16 -17.96 13.29
CA ARG A 657 -1.06 -19.02 14.30
C ARG A 657 0.31 -19.70 14.25
N ARG A 658 0.75 -20.12 13.06
CA ARG A 658 2.07 -20.73 12.86
C ARG A 658 3.22 -19.79 13.22
N ASN A 659 3.12 -18.51 12.88
CA ASN A 659 4.16 -17.53 13.18
C ASN A 659 4.28 -17.28 14.69
N TRP A 660 3.15 -17.18 15.41
CA TRP A 660 3.15 -17.06 16.88
C TRP A 660 3.84 -18.25 17.54
N GLU A 661 3.49 -19.48 17.13
CA GLU A 661 4.08 -20.71 17.67
C GLU A 661 5.59 -20.76 17.41
N GLN A 662 6.01 -20.47 16.18
CA GLN A 662 7.43 -20.41 15.83
C GLN A 662 8.19 -19.39 16.67
N ILE A 663 7.63 -18.20 16.88
CA ILE A 663 8.25 -17.16 17.71
C ILE A 663 8.30 -17.60 19.18
N ALA A 664 7.21 -18.10 19.76
CA ALA A 664 7.20 -18.53 21.17
C ALA A 664 8.18 -19.69 21.45
N GLU A 665 8.31 -20.62 20.52
CA GLU A 665 9.22 -21.76 20.65
C GLU A 665 10.69 -21.32 20.58
N GLN A 666 11.02 -20.39 19.66
CA GLN A 666 12.41 -20.07 19.31
C GLN A 666 12.93 -18.76 19.92
N SER A 667 12.05 -17.88 20.40
CA SER A 667 12.42 -16.61 21.04
C SER A 667 12.90 -16.83 22.48
N PRO A 668 14.00 -16.16 22.89
CA PRO A 668 14.43 -16.12 24.28
C PRO A 668 13.54 -15.25 25.18
N ILE A 669 12.75 -14.33 24.61
CA ILE A 669 11.89 -13.37 25.30
C ILE A 669 10.41 -13.57 24.92
N PRO A 670 9.45 -13.26 25.81
CA PRO A 670 8.04 -13.59 25.59
C PRO A 670 7.38 -12.78 24.46
N LEU A 671 6.32 -13.36 23.88
CA LEU A 671 5.47 -12.72 22.87
C LEU A 671 4.25 -12.03 23.53
N ILE A 672 3.98 -10.77 23.16
CA ILE A 672 2.63 -10.18 23.23
C ILE A 672 1.94 -10.55 21.93
N VAL A 673 0.80 -11.25 21.99
CA VAL A 673 0.18 -11.90 20.83
C VAL A 673 -0.48 -10.87 19.91
N PRO A 674 0.07 -10.60 18.70
CA PRO A 674 -0.51 -9.63 17.78
C PRO A 674 -1.62 -10.28 16.94
N ILE A 675 -2.74 -9.59 16.77
CA ILE A 675 -3.96 -10.05 16.10
C ILE A 675 -4.34 -9.05 15.01
N SER A 676 -4.75 -9.53 13.84
CA SER A 676 -5.18 -8.66 12.72
C SER A 676 -6.71 -8.57 12.61
N GLY A 677 -7.24 -7.35 12.50
CA GLY A 677 -8.65 -7.09 12.15
C GLY A 677 -8.98 -7.26 10.66
N GLY A 678 -7.95 -7.33 9.82
CA GLY A 678 -8.07 -7.29 8.36
C GLY A 678 -6.88 -6.60 7.71
N TRP A 679 -6.90 -6.53 6.38
CA TRP A 679 -6.01 -5.65 5.63
C TRP A 679 -6.60 -5.37 4.26
N ASP A 680 -6.69 -4.10 3.89
CA ASP A 680 -7.14 -3.64 2.59
C ASP A 680 -6.65 -2.20 2.36
N SER A 681 -5.43 -2.07 1.83
CA SER A 681 -4.77 -0.77 1.67
C SER A 681 -5.13 -0.06 0.34
N ARG A 682 -6.27 -0.39 -0.27
CA ARG A 682 -6.77 0.23 -1.51
C ARG A 682 -6.95 1.75 -1.42
N PRO A 683 -7.38 2.38 -0.32
CA PRO A 683 -7.41 3.84 -0.21
C PRO A 683 -6.05 4.50 -0.46
N TRP A 684 -4.97 3.81 -0.10
CA TRP A 684 -3.62 4.32 -0.22
C TRP A 684 -2.96 3.98 -1.56
N HIS A 685 -3.19 2.78 -2.08
CA HIS A 685 -2.42 2.24 -3.21
C HIS A 685 -3.27 1.85 -4.42
N GLY A 686 -4.59 2.05 -4.38
CA GLY A 686 -5.49 1.72 -5.49
C GLY A 686 -5.36 0.25 -5.91
N GLU A 687 -5.13 0.01 -7.20
CA GLU A 687 -5.03 -1.33 -7.78
C GLU A 687 -3.78 -2.12 -7.34
N THR A 688 -2.73 -1.44 -6.86
CA THR A 688 -1.48 -2.10 -6.44
C THR A 688 -1.47 -2.46 -4.94
N ALA A 689 -2.57 -2.16 -4.24
CA ALA A 689 -2.73 -2.44 -2.81
C ALA A 689 -2.61 -3.92 -2.47
N LEU A 690 -2.12 -4.18 -1.25
CA LEU A 690 -2.26 -5.48 -0.62
C LEU A 690 -3.68 -5.59 -0.04
N VAL A 691 -4.39 -6.68 -0.33
CA VAL A 691 -5.77 -6.91 0.12
C VAL A 691 -5.96 -8.32 0.68
N ARG A 692 -6.58 -8.40 1.85
CA ARG A 692 -7.06 -9.60 2.54
C ARG A 692 -8.57 -9.68 2.46
N PHE A 693 -9.07 -10.19 1.34
CA PHE A 693 -10.50 -10.24 1.07
C PHE A 693 -11.21 -11.30 1.95
N GLY A 694 -12.52 -11.12 2.15
CA GLY A 694 -13.33 -12.03 2.95
C GLY A 694 -13.17 -11.88 4.47
N ARG A 695 -12.59 -10.77 4.95
CA ARG A 695 -12.65 -10.40 6.38
C ARG A 695 -14.12 -10.24 6.80
N ASN A 696 -14.44 -10.68 8.00
CA ASN A 696 -15.77 -10.55 8.62
C ASN A 696 -15.69 -10.91 10.12
N PRO A 697 -16.69 -10.53 10.94
CA PRO A 697 -16.70 -10.81 12.38
C PRO A 697 -16.54 -12.28 12.76
N LYS A 698 -17.07 -13.22 11.96
CA LYS A 698 -16.94 -14.65 12.23
C LYS A 698 -15.49 -15.14 12.09
N ASN A 699 -14.80 -14.73 11.03
CA ASN A 699 -13.40 -15.11 10.80
C ASN A 699 -12.47 -14.39 11.79
N PHE A 700 -12.77 -13.15 12.15
CA PHE A 700 -12.06 -12.43 13.21
C PHE A 700 -12.24 -13.11 14.58
N ARG A 701 -13.46 -13.56 14.93
CA ARG A 701 -13.70 -14.34 16.15
C ARG A 701 -12.87 -15.62 16.19
N ARG A 702 -12.76 -16.35 15.06
CA ARG A 702 -11.87 -17.52 14.98
C ARG A 702 -10.42 -17.15 15.31
N HIS A 703 -9.93 -16.04 14.74
CA HIS A 703 -8.58 -15.56 15.00
C HIS A 703 -8.35 -15.18 16.48
N LEU A 704 -9.34 -14.57 17.12
CA LEU A 704 -9.33 -14.28 18.57
C LEU A 704 -9.31 -15.57 19.40
N GLN A 705 -10.10 -16.58 19.00
CA GLN A 705 -10.12 -17.89 19.67
C GLN A 705 -8.74 -18.57 19.60
N ASP A 706 -8.10 -18.54 18.42
CA ASP A 706 -6.74 -19.05 18.23
C ASP A 706 -5.74 -18.33 19.15
N ALA A 707 -5.85 -17.01 19.27
CA ALA A 707 -5.00 -16.22 20.16
C ALA A 707 -5.22 -16.58 21.64
N LYS A 708 -6.48 -16.78 22.04
CA LYS A 708 -6.82 -17.22 23.41
C LYS A 708 -6.26 -18.62 23.72
N GLU A 709 -6.41 -19.57 22.80
CA GLU A 709 -5.84 -20.92 22.94
C GLU A 709 -4.31 -20.87 23.03
N PHE A 710 -3.68 -20.03 22.21
CA PHE A 710 -2.25 -19.79 22.27
C PHE A 710 -1.82 -19.21 23.63
N LEU A 711 -2.51 -18.20 24.15
CA LEU A 711 -2.24 -17.61 25.46
C LEU A 711 -2.41 -18.64 26.58
N ASP A 712 -3.50 -19.42 26.57
CA ASP A 712 -3.75 -20.46 27.55
C ASP A 712 -2.63 -21.53 27.58
N LYS A 713 -2.01 -21.80 26.42
CA LYS A 713 -0.87 -22.72 26.29
C LYS A 713 0.47 -22.12 26.73
N PHE A 714 0.81 -20.92 26.27
CA PHE A 714 2.18 -20.38 26.33
C PHE A 714 2.44 -19.38 27.46
N VAL A 715 1.40 -18.76 28.03
CA VAL A 715 1.57 -17.89 29.21
C VAL A 715 2.09 -18.66 30.42
N PRO A 716 1.56 -19.86 30.78
CA PRO A 716 2.09 -20.64 31.90
C PRO A 716 3.56 -21.09 31.71
N GLN A 717 4.04 -21.10 30.46
CA GLN A 717 5.41 -21.49 30.10
C GLN A 717 6.39 -20.29 30.10
N GLY A 718 5.91 -19.08 30.37
CA GLY A 718 6.71 -17.85 30.26
C GLY A 718 7.10 -17.49 28.83
N LYS A 719 6.45 -18.10 27.83
CA LYS A 719 6.73 -17.87 26.39
C LYS A 719 5.84 -16.78 25.78
N ALA A 720 4.76 -16.41 26.47
CA ALA A 720 3.91 -15.29 26.12
C ALA A 720 3.57 -14.48 27.37
N LEU A 721 3.34 -13.18 27.20
CA LEU A 721 2.71 -12.36 28.23
C LEU A 721 1.19 -12.59 28.23
N PRO A 722 0.48 -12.38 29.35
CA PRO A 722 -0.98 -12.46 29.42
C PRO A 722 -1.67 -11.27 28.72
N ILE A 723 -1.19 -10.91 27.53
CA ILE A 723 -1.56 -9.74 26.75
C ILE A 723 -1.77 -10.16 25.29
N ALA A 724 -2.94 -9.85 24.77
CA ALA A 724 -3.22 -9.83 23.33
C ALA A 724 -3.27 -8.38 22.84
N ILE A 725 -2.87 -8.11 21.61
CA ILE A 725 -2.97 -6.77 21.01
C ILE A 725 -3.51 -6.85 19.59
N VAL A 726 -4.53 -6.04 19.28
CA VAL A 726 -5.19 -5.99 17.98
C VAL A 726 -4.70 -4.79 17.18
N GLU A 727 -4.34 -5.02 15.93
CA GLU A 727 -4.09 -3.98 14.93
C GLU A 727 -5.32 -3.90 14.01
N ALA A 728 -6.07 -2.79 14.04
CA ALA A 728 -5.98 -1.59 14.92
C ALA A 728 -7.37 -0.99 15.20
N TRP A 729 -7.50 0.01 16.07
CA TRP A 729 -8.78 0.68 16.34
C TRP A 729 -9.30 1.35 15.06
N ASN A 730 -8.51 2.23 14.47
CA ASN A 730 -8.92 3.22 13.47
C ASN A 730 -7.91 3.39 12.31
N GLU A 731 -7.18 2.35 11.93
CA GLU A 731 -6.39 2.37 10.69
C GLU A 731 -7.32 2.17 9.48
N TRP A 732 -8.10 3.21 9.18
CA TRP A 732 -9.12 3.20 8.12
C TRP A 732 -8.54 3.02 6.73
N GLY A 733 -7.29 3.40 6.49
CA GLY A 733 -6.72 3.41 5.16
C GLY A 733 -5.99 2.12 4.80
N GLU A 734 -5.29 1.51 5.75
CA GLU A 734 -4.69 0.18 5.64
C GLU A 734 -5.75 -0.92 5.72
N GLY A 735 -6.93 -0.63 6.28
CA GLY A 735 -8.07 -1.55 6.27
C GLY A 735 -8.06 -2.60 7.38
N SER A 736 -7.28 -2.37 8.43
CA SER A 736 -7.14 -3.20 9.64
C SER A 736 -7.98 -2.72 10.84
N TYR A 737 -8.78 -1.66 10.66
CA TYR A 737 -9.65 -1.08 11.67
C TYR A 737 -10.66 -2.07 12.30
N ILE A 738 -10.92 -1.91 13.60
CA ILE A 738 -11.94 -2.63 14.37
C ILE A 738 -12.99 -1.72 15.00
N GLU A 739 -12.81 -0.40 14.93
CA GLU A 739 -13.80 0.57 15.37
C GLU A 739 -15.16 0.28 14.70
N PRO A 740 -16.29 0.44 15.40
CA PRO A 740 -17.59 0.22 14.82
C PRO A 740 -17.80 1.04 13.54
N HIS A 741 -18.22 0.38 12.46
CA HIS A 741 -18.32 0.97 11.11
C HIS A 741 -19.51 0.43 10.31
N ALA A 742 -19.79 1.04 9.16
CA ALA A 742 -20.96 0.73 8.33
C ALA A 742 -21.06 -0.74 7.89
N GLU A 743 -19.96 -1.41 7.59
CA GLU A 743 -19.98 -2.81 7.10
C GLU A 743 -20.42 -3.82 8.17
N PHE A 744 -19.91 -3.69 9.40
CA PHE A 744 -20.09 -4.71 10.46
C PHE A 744 -20.70 -4.20 11.76
N GLY A 745 -21.01 -2.90 11.87
CA GLY A 745 -21.42 -2.28 13.12
C GLY A 745 -20.43 -2.61 14.23
N PHE A 746 -20.92 -3.14 15.34
CA PHE A 746 -20.13 -3.54 16.51
C PHE A 746 -19.55 -4.96 16.42
N GLY A 747 -19.79 -5.69 15.33
CA GLY A 747 -19.50 -7.14 15.27
C GLY A 747 -18.05 -7.55 15.56
N TYR A 748 -17.07 -6.68 15.31
CA TYR A 748 -15.68 -6.94 15.73
C TYR A 748 -15.46 -6.77 17.23
N LEU A 749 -16.03 -5.74 17.84
CA LEU A 749 -15.97 -5.55 19.28
C LEU A 749 -16.75 -6.65 20.01
N ASP A 750 -17.93 -7.04 19.49
CA ASP A 750 -18.72 -8.17 20.00
C ASP A 750 -17.89 -9.46 20.06
N ALA A 751 -17.09 -9.71 19.01
CA ALA A 751 -16.23 -10.88 18.95
C ALA A 751 -15.13 -10.85 20.03
N ILE A 752 -14.57 -9.68 20.36
CA ILE A 752 -13.60 -9.53 21.46
C ILE A 752 -14.30 -9.83 22.79
N ARG A 753 -15.48 -9.23 23.01
CA ARG A 753 -16.29 -9.44 24.22
C ARG A 753 -16.60 -10.93 24.42
N GLU A 754 -17.06 -11.61 23.36
CA GLU A 754 -17.43 -13.03 23.39
C GLU A 754 -16.24 -13.97 23.70
N VAL A 755 -15.02 -13.62 23.25
CA VAL A 755 -13.85 -14.50 23.38
C VAL A 755 -13.04 -14.22 24.65
N PHE A 756 -12.88 -12.96 25.02
CA PHE A 756 -11.95 -12.53 26.08
C PHE A 756 -12.63 -12.15 27.40
N THR A 757 -13.96 -12.24 27.50
CA THR A 757 -14.69 -11.91 28.74
C THR A 757 -15.72 -12.99 29.10
N ASP A 758 -16.15 -13.02 30.36
CA ASP A 758 -17.25 -13.88 30.83
C ASP A 758 -18.61 -13.16 30.78
N ALA A 759 -18.67 -11.97 30.16
CA ALA A 759 -19.88 -11.17 30.14
C ALA A 759 -20.91 -11.74 29.15
N PRO A 760 -22.22 -11.53 29.37
CA PRO A 760 -23.25 -12.01 28.45
C PRO A 760 -23.04 -11.49 27.03
N LYS A 761 -23.27 -12.37 26.05
CA LYS A 761 -23.27 -12.03 24.63
C LYS A 761 -24.35 -11.00 24.29
N GLU A 762 -25.52 -11.10 24.91
CA GLU A 762 -26.56 -10.10 24.75
C GLU A 762 -26.19 -8.83 25.53
N HIS A 763 -26.06 -7.73 24.80
CA HIS A 763 -25.77 -6.41 25.35
C HIS A 763 -26.31 -5.32 24.41
N LEU A 764 -26.18 -4.06 24.83
CA LEU A 764 -26.67 -2.90 24.08
C LEU A 764 -25.52 -2.01 23.65
N ASP A 765 -25.32 -1.92 22.34
CA ASP A 765 -24.39 -0.95 21.76
C ASP A 765 -25.11 0.36 21.46
N LEU A 766 -24.67 1.41 22.14
CA LEU A 766 -25.18 2.76 21.94
C LEU A 766 -24.31 3.51 20.95
N ALA A 767 -24.94 4.08 19.92
CA ALA A 767 -24.35 5.11 19.07
C ALA A 767 -24.84 6.52 19.52
N PRO A 768 -24.18 7.62 19.11
CA PRO A 768 -24.62 8.98 19.46
C PRO A 768 -26.10 9.23 19.19
N VAL A 769 -26.58 8.79 18.03
CA VAL A 769 -27.97 8.98 17.58
C VAL A 769 -29.00 8.23 18.44
N ASP A 770 -28.60 7.14 19.09
CA ASP A 770 -29.48 6.37 19.98
C ASP A 770 -29.74 7.12 21.30
N VAL A 771 -28.82 8.01 21.68
CA VAL A 771 -28.94 8.85 22.89
C VAL A 771 -29.33 10.30 22.63
N GLY A 772 -29.69 10.62 21.38
CA GLY A 772 -30.10 11.95 20.97
C GLY A 772 -28.96 12.94 20.73
N LEU A 773 -27.71 12.44 20.63
CA LEU A 773 -26.55 13.24 20.27
C LEU A 773 -26.31 13.19 18.75
N PRO A 774 -25.77 14.26 18.15
CA PRO A 774 -25.41 14.25 16.74
C PRO A 774 -24.19 13.35 16.49
N LEU A 775 -24.06 12.87 15.25
CA LEU A 775 -22.79 12.29 14.79
C LEU A 775 -21.67 13.33 14.89
N LYS A 776 -20.45 12.85 15.10
CA LYS A 776 -19.25 13.68 15.11
C LYS A 776 -18.77 13.81 13.67
N GLU A 777 -18.93 15.00 13.12
CA GLU A 777 -18.59 15.32 11.73
C GLU A 777 -17.62 16.51 11.73
N VAL A 778 -16.46 16.32 11.09
CA VAL A 778 -15.58 17.43 10.72
C VAL A 778 -16.23 18.25 9.63
N GLU A 779 -15.92 19.54 9.61
CA GLU A 779 -16.40 20.45 8.58
C GLU A 779 -15.90 20.01 7.20
N ARG A 780 -16.84 19.81 6.26
CA ARG A 780 -16.53 19.38 4.89
C ARG A 780 -16.05 20.57 4.06
N LEU A 781 -14.87 20.45 3.46
CA LEU A 781 -14.37 21.43 2.50
C LEU A 781 -15.01 21.22 1.11
N PRO A 782 -15.34 22.29 0.37
CA PRO A 782 -15.77 22.20 -1.03
C PRO A 782 -14.67 21.60 -1.90
N LEU A 783 -15.01 20.59 -2.71
CA LEU A 783 -14.06 19.93 -3.61
C LEU A 783 -14.05 20.54 -5.02
N ASP A 784 -15.01 21.40 -5.33
CA ASP A 784 -15.17 22.10 -6.61
C ASP A 784 -14.45 23.45 -6.68
N LYS A 785 -13.74 23.83 -5.61
CA LYS A 785 -12.96 25.07 -5.56
C LYS A 785 -11.81 25.03 -6.58
N SER A 786 -11.82 25.98 -7.52
CA SER A 786 -10.83 26.10 -8.61
C SER A 786 -9.96 27.36 -8.54
N ALA A 787 -10.07 28.15 -7.46
CA ALA A 787 -9.33 29.38 -7.25
C ALA A 787 -8.99 29.56 -5.76
N TRP A 788 -7.79 30.08 -5.48
CA TRP A 788 -7.30 30.40 -4.15
C TRP A 788 -6.68 31.80 -4.15
N GLU A 789 -7.02 32.61 -3.15
CA GLU A 789 -6.72 34.05 -3.06
C GLU A 789 -6.12 34.47 -1.70
N PHE A 790 -6.09 33.56 -0.71
CA PHE A 790 -5.36 33.74 0.56
C PHE A 790 -5.69 35.02 1.36
N GLU A 791 -6.88 35.60 1.18
CA GLU A 791 -7.25 36.86 1.85
C GLU A 791 -7.35 36.75 3.38
N ARG A 792 -7.73 35.57 3.90
CA ARG A 792 -8.07 35.36 5.32
C ARG A 792 -7.28 34.24 5.98
N ASP A 793 -7.04 33.15 5.26
CA ASP A 793 -6.32 31.96 5.73
C ASP A 793 -5.59 31.29 4.57
N ASP A 794 -4.90 30.19 4.84
CA ASP A 794 -4.14 29.43 3.83
C ASP A 794 -5.03 28.67 2.82
N GLU A 795 -6.36 28.74 2.99
CA GLU A 795 -7.36 28.05 2.21
C GLU A 795 -7.09 26.55 2.03
N GLY A 796 -6.42 25.94 3.01
CA GLY A 796 -6.03 24.54 3.04
C GLY A 796 -4.71 24.21 2.34
N TRP A 797 -3.96 25.21 1.87
CA TRP A 797 -2.60 25.02 1.37
C TRP A 797 -1.64 24.78 2.53
N ALA A 798 -1.02 23.59 2.55
CA ALA A 798 -0.03 23.23 3.55
C ALA A 798 1.39 23.36 3.01
N ASN A 799 2.36 23.61 3.89
CA ASN A 799 3.78 23.54 3.52
C ASN A 799 4.38 22.17 3.85
N TRP A 800 5.21 21.69 2.93
CA TRP A 800 6.08 20.54 3.11
C TRP A 800 7.40 20.82 2.39
N MET A 801 8.45 20.10 2.75
CA MET A 801 9.74 20.09 2.04
C MET A 801 10.41 21.47 1.98
N GLN A 802 11.49 21.63 2.76
CA GLN A 802 12.41 22.78 2.65
C GLN A 802 11.73 24.16 2.60
N MET A 803 10.59 24.30 3.31
CA MET A 803 9.81 25.52 3.48
C MET A 803 9.67 25.80 4.97
N ALA A 804 10.07 27.00 5.39
CA ALA A 804 9.95 27.49 6.76
C ALA A 804 9.03 28.71 6.82
N GLU A 805 8.53 29.00 8.03
CA GLU A 805 7.79 30.25 8.32
C GLU A 805 6.58 30.46 7.40
N VAL A 806 5.87 29.38 7.05
CA VAL A 806 4.69 29.47 6.19
C VAL A 806 3.50 29.99 6.97
N GLN A 807 2.91 31.07 6.47
CA GLN A 807 1.78 31.75 7.07
C GLN A 807 1.08 32.65 6.05
N VAL A 808 -0.17 33.00 6.32
CA VAL A 808 -0.88 34.02 5.53
C VAL A 808 -0.67 35.39 6.16
N VAL A 809 -0.13 36.32 5.37
CA VAL A 809 0.20 37.68 5.79
C VAL A 809 -0.12 38.63 4.64
N ASP A 810 -0.80 39.74 4.95
CA ASP A 810 -1.18 40.78 3.97
C ASP A 810 -1.95 40.24 2.76
N GLY A 811 -2.81 39.22 2.97
CA GLY A 811 -3.61 38.60 1.90
C GLY A 811 -2.80 37.70 0.95
N CYS A 812 -1.62 37.24 1.37
CA CYS A 812 -0.77 36.35 0.57
C CYS A 812 -0.33 35.13 1.40
N LEU A 813 -0.22 33.97 0.76
CA LEU A 813 0.48 32.83 1.32
C LEU A 813 1.99 33.09 1.23
N ARG A 814 2.63 33.33 2.39
CA ARG A 814 4.04 33.67 2.51
C ARG A 814 4.83 32.51 3.08
N GLY A 815 6.05 32.27 2.59
CA GLY A 815 6.97 31.27 3.12
C GLY A 815 8.42 31.52 2.74
N ARG A 816 9.36 30.91 3.46
CA ARG A 816 10.80 31.00 3.18
C ARG A 816 11.37 29.66 2.73
N THR A 817 12.07 29.65 1.61
CA THR A 817 12.75 28.44 1.13
C THR A 817 14.02 28.17 1.94
N THR A 818 14.27 26.91 2.28
CA THR A 818 15.45 26.48 3.05
C THR A 818 16.38 25.54 2.28
N GLY A 819 16.07 25.26 1.00
CA GLY A 819 16.87 24.40 0.13
C GLY A 819 16.42 24.47 -1.33
N ASN A 820 16.66 23.39 -2.09
CA ASN A 820 16.41 23.27 -3.53
C ASN A 820 15.11 22.57 -3.96
N ASP A 821 14.30 22.09 -3.01
CA ASP A 821 13.00 21.44 -3.24
C ASP A 821 11.90 22.03 -2.32
N PRO A 822 11.69 23.37 -2.31
CA PRO A 822 10.61 23.98 -1.55
C PRO A 822 9.24 23.69 -2.17
N ALA A 823 8.22 23.36 -1.37
CA ALA A 823 6.90 23.04 -1.93
C ALA A 823 5.69 23.50 -1.07
N PHE A 824 4.67 24.00 -1.77
CA PHE A 824 3.32 24.18 -1.24
C PHE A 824 2.40 23.08 -1.77
N PHE A 825 1.59 22.50 -0.89
CA PHE A 825 0.65 21.44 -1.22
C PHE A 825 -0.77 21.97 -1.10
N GLY A 826 -1.48 21.99 -2.22
CA GLY A 826 -2.84 22.49 -2.28
C GLY A 826 -3.83 21.60 -1.54
N PRO A 827 -5.00 22.17 -1.19
CA PRO A 827 -6.06 21.39 -0.60
C PRO A 827 -6.57 20.35 -1.60
N PRO A 828 -7.28 19.34 -1.09
CA PRO A 828 -7.95 18.39 -1.96
C PRO A 828 -9.04 19.05 -2.81
N VAL A 829 -9.13 18.62 -4.07
CA VAL A 829 -10.14 19.06 -5.03
C VAL A 829 -10.73 17.87 -5.79
N ARG A 830 -11.75 18.08 -6.62
CA ARG A 830 -12.27 17.15 -7.63
C ARG A 830 -12.68 17.96 -8.85
N LEU A 831 -11.71 18.27 -9.70
CA LEU A 831 -11.90 19.11 -10.88
C LEU A 831 -11.63 18.32 -12.15
N ARG A 832 -12.51 18.41 -13.14
CA ARG A 832 -12.32 17.75 -14.44
C ARG A 832 -11.22 18.47 -15.20
N ALA A 833 -10.09 17.82 -15.43
CA ALA A 833 -8.91 18.42 -16.06
C ALA A 833 -9.22 19.06 -17.42
N SER A 834 -10.08 18.43 -18.23
CA SER A 834 -10.47 18.94 -19.55
C SER A 834 -11.26 20.25 -19.50
N GLU A 835 -11.82 20.64 -18.35
CA GLU A 835 -12.45 21.95 -18.19
C GLU A 835 -11.45 23.07 -17.94
N TYR A 836 -10.20 22.76 -17.58
CA TYR A 836 -9.22 23.74 -17.13
C TYR A 836 -7.90 23.62 -17.91
N PRO A 837 -7.82 24.18 -19.13
CA PRO A 837 -6.62 24.06 -19.95
C PRO A 837 -5.40 24.83 -19.42
N PHE A 838 -5.60 25.75 -18.46
CA PHE A 838 -4.54 26.59 -17.91
C PHE A 838 -4.62 26.70 -16.38
N VAL A 839 -3.43 26.87 -15.78
CA VAL A 839 -3.30 27.30 -14.38
C VAL A 839 -2.59 28.64 -14.36
N VAL A 840 -3.13 29.61 -13.63
CA VAL A 840 -2.57 30.94 -13.46
C VAL A 840 -2.10 31.09 -12.02
N ILE A 841 -0.84 31.45 -11.84
CA ILE A 841 -0.21 31.67 -10.53
C ILE A 841 0.30 33.10 -10.47
N ARG A 842 -0.20 33.89 -9.51
CA ARG A 842 0.35 35.23 -9.22
C ARG A 842 1.23 35.15 -7.98
N MET A 843 2.53 35.35 -8.16
CA MET A 843 3.50 35.28 -7.05
C MET A 843 4.66 36.27 -7.21
N ARG A 844 5.27 36.60 -6.08
CA ARG A 844 6.49 37.41 -5.95
C ARG A 844 7.56 36.59 -5.24
N LEU A 845 8.78 36.65 -5.75
CA LEU A 845 9.95 35.99 -5.18
C LEU A 845 11.03 37.02 -4.84
N THR A 846 11.48 37.03 -3.58
CA THR A 846 12.49 37.97 -3.08
C THR A 846 13.67 37.21 -2.49
N LYS A 847 14.88 37.44 -3.01
CA LYS A 847 16.09 36.85 -2.44
C LYS A 847 16.42 37.54 -1.11
N LEU A 848 16.55 36.77 -0.04
CA LEU A 848 16.90 37.30 1.27
C LEU A 848 18.41 37.58 1.36
N PRO A 849 18.83 38.69 1.96
CA PRO A 849 20.24 39.05 2.07
C PRO A 849 21.02 38.04 2.91
N ARG A 850 22.22 37.66 2.44
CA ARG A 850 23.21 36.94 3.25
C ARG A 850 24.29 37.91 3.73
N PRO A 851 24.88 37.72 4.94
CA PRO A 851 25.86 38.63 5.51
C PRO A 851 27.10 38.91 4.64
N SER A 852 27.35 38.09 3.61
CA SER A 852 28.56 38.11 2.79
C SER A 852 28.33 38.30 1.28
N SER A 853 27.13 38.68 0.83
CA SER A 853 26.85 38.84 -0.60
C SER A 853 26.24 40.22 -0.92
N PRO A 854 26.73 40.95 -1.93
CA PRO A 854 26.11 42.20 -2.38
C PRO A 854 24.70 41.94 -2.93
N ASP A 855 23.89 43.00 -2.90
CA ASP A 855 22.48 43.04 -3.28
C ASP A 855 22.18 42.15 -4.52
N PRO A 856 21.32 41.12 -4.39
CA PRO A 856 21.16 40.12 -5.43
C PRO A 856 20.53 40.75 -6.67
N ARG A 857 21.28 40.75 -7.78
CA ARG A 857 20.73 41.03 -9.13
C ARG A 857 19.54 40.09 -9.37
N SER A 858 18.56 40.55 -10.14
CA SER A 858 17.47 39.69 -10.62
C SER A 858 18.03 38.37 -11.18
N VAL A 859 17.55 37.25 -10.65
CA VAL A 859 17.95 35.90 -11.07
C VAL A 859 16.76 35.19 -11.67
N LYS A 860 16.99 34.54 -12.82
CA LYS A 860 16.05 33.56 -13.39
C LYS A 860 16.25 32.21 -12.71
N ASP A 861 15.16 31.58 -12.35
CA ASP A 861 15.13 30.26 -11.73
C ASP A 861 13.96 29.46 -12.32
N MET A 862 13.70 28.26 -11.82
CA MET A 862 12.62 27.38 -12.28
C MET A 862 11.60 27.14 -11.17
N GLY A 863 10.34 27.42 -11.46
CA GLY A 863 9.19 26.91 -10.74
C GLY A 863 8.64 25.64 -11.40
N GLN A 864 7.85 24.88 -10.67
CA GLN A 864 7.20 23.67 -11.17
C GLN A 864 5.83 23.50 -10.51
N LEU A 865 4.80 23.24 -11.33
CA LEU A 865 3.47 22.89 -10.85
C LEU A 865 3.25 21.40 -11.11
N PHE A 866 2.96 20.66 -10.06
CA PHE A 866 2.57 19.27 -10.09
C PHE A 866 1.07 19.11 -9.86
N TRP A 867 0.51 18.01 -10.35
CA TRP A 867 -0.86 17.61 -10.03
C TRP A 867 -0.95 16.11 -9.75
N ARG A 868 -2.01 15.75 -9.04
CA ARG A 868 -2.44 14.36 -8.84
C ARG A 868 -3.84 14.20 -9.44
N THR A 869 -4.11 13.04 -10.03
CA THR A 869 -5.46 12.66 -10.47
C THR A 869 -5.97 11.47 -9.65
N THR A 870 -7.24 11.09 -9.85
CA THR A 870 -7.80 9.87 -9.26
C THR A 870 -7.03 8.60 -9.62
N THR A 871 -6.35 8.56 -10.77
CA THR A 871 -5.68 7.38 -11.32
C THR A 871 -4.18 7.54 -11.53
N ILE A 872 -3.65 8.77 -11.50
CA ILE A 872 -2.24 9.08 -11.78
C ILE A 872 -1.65 9.80 -10.56
N PRO A 873 -0.59 9.24 -9.94
CA PRO A 873 0.08 9.89 -8.81
C PRO A 873 0.87 11.13 -9.26
N GLU A 874 1.13 12.01 -8.30
CA GLU A 874 2.04 13.15 -8.46
C GLU A 874 3.48 12.66 -8.73
N SER A 875 4.11 13.21 -9.76
CA SER A 875 5.43 12.82 -10.29
C SER A 875 5.93 13.88 -11.29
N GLU A 876 7.23 13.85 -11.65
CA GLU A 876 7.79 14.70 -12.72
C GLU A 876 6.99 14.63 -14.02
N ALA A 877 6.48 13.45 -14.39
CA ALA A 877 5.67 13.28 -15.59
C ALA A 877 4.31 14.00 -15.51
N THR A 878 3.80 14.24 -14.31
CA THR A 878 2.55 14.97 -14.01
C THR A 878 2.85 16.36 -13.48
N SER A 879 3.69 17.08 -14.22
CA SER A 879 4.08 18.43 -13.87
C SER A 879 4.32 19.29 -15.11
N VAL A 880 4.39 20.59 -14.88
CA VAL A 880 4.88 21.58 -15.85
C VAL A 880 5.90 22.47 -15.16
N ARG A 881 7.07 22.61 -15.78
CA ARG A 881 8.11 23.55 -15.34
C ARG A 881 7.95 24.88 -16.03
N PHE A 882 8.26 25.97 -15.33
CA PHE A 882 8.15 27.31 -15.85
C PHE A 882 9.26 28.20 -15.28
N GLU A 883 9.78 29.12 -16.08
CA GLU A 883 10.80 30.07 -15.63
C GLU A 883 10.17 31.09 -14.68
N VAL A 884 10.84 31.36 -13.56
CA VAL A 884 10.44 32.34 -12.56
C VAL A 884 11.52 33.41 -12.39
N SER A 885 11.10 34.62 -11.98
CA SER A 885 12.02 35.73 -11.72
C SER A 885 12.08 36.04 -10.22
N ILE A 886 13.29 36.05 -9.65
CA ILE A 886 13.55 36.46 -8.26
C ILE A 886 14.04 37.91 -8.28
N ASP A 887 13.10 38.84 -8.34
CA ASP A 887 13.34 40.28 -8.51
C ASP A 887 12.48 41.17 -7.60
N SER A 888 11.77 40.56 -6.63
CA SER A 888 10.85 41.24 -5.72
C SER A 888 9.69 41.97 -6.41
N GLN A 889 9.33 41.59 -7.64
CA GLN A 889 8.14 42.06 -8.33
C GLN A 889 7.05 40.99 -8.37
N TRP A 890 5.80 41.42 -8.48
CA TRP A 890 4.67 40.52 -8.72
C TRP A 890 4.66 40.08 -10.18
N HIS A 891 4.66 38.78 -10.40
CA HIS A 891 4.54 38.17 -11.73
C HIS A 891 3.32 37.27 -11.79
N GLU A 892 2.68 37.22 -12.96
CA GLU A 892 1.61 36.28 -13.27
C GLU A 892 2.11 35.23 -14.27
N TYR A 893 2.09 33.97 -13.86
CA TYR A 893 2.57 32.83 -14.63
C TYR A 893 1.37 32.04 -15.14
N ARG A 894 1.18 31.99 -16.46
CA ARG A 894 0.10 31.25 -17.12
C ARG A 894 0.64 29.95 -17.72
N LEU A 895 0.30 28.83 -17.09
CA LEU A 895 0.87 27.51 -17.38
C LEU A 895 -0.06 26.71 -18.31
N PRO A 896 0.41 26.23 -19.47
CA PRO A 896 -0.40 25.47 -20.43
C PRO A 896 -0.47 23.98 -20.04
N VAL A 897 -1.11 23.68 -18.90
CA VAL A 897 -1.16 22.32 -18.35
C VAL A 897 -1.79 21.29 -19.29
N HIS A 898 -2.71 21.69 -20.18
CA HIS A 898 -3.31 20.81 -21.19
C HIS A 898 -2.31 20.22 -22.21
N GLU A 899 -1.14 20.84 -22.39
CA GLU A 899 -0.09 20.30 -23.26
C GLU A 899 0.53 19.04 -22.68
N ASN A 900 0.44 18.84 -21.36
CA ASN A 900 0.83 17.59 -20.74
C ASN A 900 -0.33 16.59 -20.84
N ARG A 901 -0.14 15.50 -21.59
CA ARG A 901 -1.12 14.42 -21.78
C ARG A 901 -1.65 13.77 -20.49
N ARG A 902 -0.92 13.94 -19.36
CA ARG A 902 -1.32 13.44 -18.04
C ARG A 902 -2.21 14.44 -17.28
N TRP A 903 -2.47 15.62 -17.83
CA TRP A 903 -3.53 16.53 -17.41
C TRP A 903 -4.88 16.04 -17.94
N ARG A 904 -5.42 14.98 -17.30
CA ARG A 904 -6.66 14.33 -17.72
C ARG A 904 -7.40 13.72 -16.53
N GLY A 905 -8.66 13.37 -16.73
CA GLY A 905 -9.52 12.81 -15.68
C GLY A 905 -9.82 13.84 -14.60
N ILE A 906 -9.95 13.37 -13.35
CA ILE A 906 -10.29 14.23 -12.21
C ILE A 906 -9.00 14.58 -11.45
N ILE A 907 -8.64 15.87 -11.46
CA ILE A 907 -7.59 16.45 -10.62
C ILE A 907 -8.05 16.40 -9.17
N VAL A 908 -7.20 15.86 -8.29
CA VAL A 908 -7.49 15.71 -6.86
C VAL A 908 -6.61 16.55 -5.94
N ARG A 909 -5.48 17.06 -6.44
CA ARG A 909 -4.56 17.93 -5.70
C ARG A 909 -3.60 18.64 -6.65
N LEU A 910 -3.11 19.81 -6.25
CA LEU A 910 -2.00 20.52 -6.87
C LEU A 910 -0.83 20.64 -5.88
N ARG A 911 0.39 20.70 -6.39
CA ARG A 911 1.59 21.06 -5.62
C ARG A 911 2.37 22.12 -6.41
N LEU A 912 2.76 23.20 -5.75
CA LEU A 912 3.54 24.28 -6.33
C LEU A 912 4.94 24.31 -5.71
N ASP A 913 5.94 24.17 -6.56
CA ASP A 913 7.35 24.37 -6.23
C ASP A 913 7.76 25.74 -6.79
N PRO A 914 7.92 26.77 -5.94
CA PRO A 914 8.02 28.14 -6.40
C PRO A 914 9.37 28.50 -7.02
N CYS A 915 10.47 27.85 -6.60
CA CYS A 915 11.83 28.05 -7.11
C CYS A 915 12.78 26.91 -6.67
N THR A 916 14.04 26.91 -7.12
CA THR A 916 15.06 25.90 -6.73
C THR A 916 16.15 26.43 -5.80
N GLN A 917 16.02 27.67 -5.32
CA GLN A 917 17.02 28.31 -4.47
C GLN A 917 16.60 28.40 -3.00
N PRO A 918 17.54 28.22 -2.05
CA PRO A 918 17.33 28.55 -0.64
C PRO A 918 17.32 30.06 -0.41
N ASP A 919 16.80 30.46 0.75
CA ASP A 919 16.73 31.84 1.24
C ASP A 919 15.98 32.77 0.28
N VAL A 920 14.90 32.27 -0.30
CA VAL A 920 13.96 33.06 -1.09
C VAL A 920 12.67 33.21 -0.27
N LEU A 921 12.24 34.45 -0.09
CA LEU A 921 10.90 34.76 0.40
C LEU A 921 9.93 34.58 -0.78
N VAL A 922 8.96 33.71 -0.60
CA VAL A 922 7.91 33.39 -1.55
C VAL A 922 6.62 33.99 -1.04
N GLU A 923 5.94 34.76 -1.90
CA GLU A 923 4.62 35.33 -1.61
C GLU A 923 3.69 34.99 -2.77
N VAL A 924 2.68 34.17 -2.50
CA VAL A 924 1.66 33.76 -3.48
C VAL A 924 0.38 34.51 -3.17
N ASP A 925 -0.10 35.26 -4.15
CA ASP A 925 -1.33 36.03 -4.07
C ASP A 925 -2.52 35.22 -4.57
N SER A 926 -2.36 34.49 -5.67
CA SER A 926 -3.42 33.61 -6.15
C SER A 926 -2.95 32.44 -6.98
N ILE A 927 -3.74 31.36 -6.93
CA ILE A 927 -3.63 30.19 -7.81
C ILE A 927 -5.02 29.93 -8.39
N ARG A 928 -5.15 29.90 -9.72
CA ARG A 928 -6.45 29.82 -10.41
C ARG A 928 -6.41 28.82 -11.55
N LEU A 929 -7.35 27.88 -11.56
CA LEU A 929 -7.61 27.01 -12.70
C LEU A 929 -8.61 27.71 -13.62
N VAL A 930 -8.22 27.91 -14.88
CA VAL A 930 -8.95 28.75 -15.83
C VAL A 930 -9.54 27.88 -16.93
N ARG A 931 -10.83 28.11 -17.23
CA ARG A 931 -11.58 27.44 -18.29
C ARG A 931 -11.27 27.96 -19.68
#